data_AF-A0A662JAN4-F1
#
_entry.id   AF-A0A662JAN4-F1
#
_cell.length_a   1.000
_cell.length_b   1.000
_cell.length_c   1.000
_cell.angle_alpha   90.00
_cell.angle_beta   90.00
_cell.angle_gamma   90.00
#
_symmetry.space_group_name_H-M   'P 1'
#
loop_
_entity.id
_entity.type
_entity.pdbx_description
1 polymer ?
#
loop_
_entity_poly.entity_id
_entity_poly.type
_entity_poly.pdbx_seq_one_letter_code
_entity_poly.pdbx_strand_id
1 'polypeptide(L)'
;MCTLIILYKVLEDYPIIALHNRYAQKESVEYPPQRLVMKYTVFCPIELQVKGTWIGFNEKGLFLAVTDQHSGEQKNWIKSRGVLLLNILANITRSREAKDVIIKELSHGGYKKGNFVILDPHEGYHILYDEKVYVRELKHGFHVFTNVTPIPNVKTPPDILDRANKRRRRAEELAREIVTRVAQGEIITIEELLDILKKVAQDHAYGKSELSICYHGKDTWTMTSSTIMAVGKNIEESRILYCPGNPCENKFIDYTYLVKRKGGPEVELKSSKLLGKKIAICLTGSVATILAPLLARELRRHGAEVHCYMTKYAIEYGISPKVMEWATRHEVITELTGRSEHLIDYDLVVVYPASLNTINKMANGIADNAVTTLCAATPPNRLLIAPAMNLKLYFNHELQRNLIKLRKRGVTIIEPRLEEGSAKIARVNEVVDYTIRLLSSSKLKGKNILILTGPTRYAIDAVRYIVNRASGRIGYWLAKEAFQRGCNVKVIYGPGNVEFPHYIPVIKVETTEDYLKATLNELMCKIYDYVIFSAAILDYKPDKIIKEKVKSGMSEWIIRLVPTIKVIKEVRSAFPKMNIVAFKLEYNVSREVLLERARKLMDDVNAMVVIANDITKIRGNYHEAIIIDNRGGVHEFKGTKAELSMTIFDILERLS
;
A
#
# COMPACT_ATOMS: atom_id res chain seq x y z
N MET A 1 25.13 4.48 2.55
CA MET A 1 24.86 5.30 3.78
C MET A 1 25.99 6.27 4.05
N CYS A 2 25.68 7.53 4.39
CA CYS A 2 26.65 8.64 4.49
C CYS A 2 27.37 8.62 5.83
N THR A 3 26.58 8.67 6.89
CA THR A 3 27.03 8.87 8.26
C THR A 3 26.08 8.13 9.19
N LEU A 4 26.65 7.38 10.13
CA LEU A 4 25.97 6.67 11.20
C LEU A 4 26.63 7.08 12.51
N ILE A 5 25.86 7.71 13.38
CA ILE A 5 26.27 8.11 14.74
C ILE A 5 25.53 7.20 15.71
N ILE A 6 26.26 6.57 16.62
CA ILE A 6 25.72 5.68 17.64
C ILE A 6 26.14 6.18 19.00
N LEU A 7 25.17 6.37 19.88
CA LEU A 7 25.38 6.55 21.31
C LEU A 7 25.02 5.22 21.97
N TYR A 8 26.05 4.48 22.37
CA TYR A 8 25.91 3.12 22.88
C TYR A 8 26.06 3.12 24.39
N LYS A 9 24.98 2.72 25.07
CA LYS A 9 24.81 2.68 26.53
C LYS A 9 24.99 4.04 27.22
N VAL A 10 24.84 5.14 26.48
CA VAL A 10 25.02 6.51 27.00
C VAL A 10 23.85 6.91 27.91
N LEU A 11 22.63 6.54 27.53
CA LEU A 11 21.43 6.74 28.34
C LEU A 11 20.97 5.39 28.88
N GLU A 12 20.68 5.32 30.18
CA GLU A 12 20.42 4.03 30.85
C GLU A 12 19.23 3.28 30.28
N ASP A 13 18.09 3.96 30.05
CA ASP A 13 16.87 3.33 29.57
C ASP A 13 16.88 3.04 28.06
N TYR A 14 17.81 3.65 27.33
CA TYR A 14 17.97 3.53 25.88
C TYR A 14 19.39 3.08 25.55
N PRO A 15 19.69 1.77 25.70
CA PRO A 15 21.04 1.25 25.50
C PRO A 15 21.61 1.49 24.10
N ILE A 16 20.76 1.73 23.09
CA ILE A 16 21.20 1.99 21.72
C ILE A 16 20.43 3.19 21.20
N ILE A 17 21.15 4.25 20.82
CA ILE A 17 20.57 5.40 20.12
C ILE A 17 21.39 5.63 18.87
N ALA A 18 20.74 5.60 17.70
CA ALA A 18 21.40 5.72 16.41
C ALA A 18 20.74 6.82 15.58
N LEU A 19 21.55 7.72 15.04
CA LEU A 19 21.19 8.65 13.98
C LEU A 19 21.89 8.21 12.70
N HIS A 20 21.15 8.10 11.60
CA HIS A 20 21.76 7.91 10.28
C HIS A 20 21.27 8.96 9.28
N ASN A 21 22.15 9.26 8.32
CA ASN A 21 21.82 9.95 7.08
C ASN A 21 22.13 9.02 5.89
N ARG A 22 21.11 8.66 5.12
CA ARG A 22 21.24 7.80 3.93
C ARG A 22 21.24 8.65 2.68
N TYR A 23 22.31 8.55 1.93
CA TYR A 23 22.37 9.00 0.55
C TYR A 23 22.42 7.78 -0.37
N ALA A 24 21.70 7.88 -1.47
CA ALA A 24 21.61 6.87 -2.51
C ALA A 24 21.42 7.55 -3.87
N GLN A 25 21.41 6.77 -4.94
CA GLN A 25 21.07 7.28 -6.27
C GLN A 25 19.61 7.80 -6.26
N LYS A 26 19.33 8.84 -7.05
CA LYS A 26 18.01 9.50 -7.13
C LYS A 26 16.84 8.55 -7.42
N GLU A 27 17.10 7.39 -8.02
CA GLU A 27 16.10 6.37 -8.37
C GLU A 27 15.84 5.36 -7.23
N SER A 28 16.62 5.39 -6.15
CA SER A 28 16.44 4.50 -4.99
C SER A 28 15.20 4.92 -4.21
N VAL A 29 14.15 4.10 -4.27
CA VAL A 29 12.90 4.31 -3.53
C VAL A 29 12.93 3.50 -2.24
N GLU A 30 12.53 4.14 -1.15
CA GLU A 30 12.46 3.56 0.18
C GLU A 30 11.06 3.75 0.77
N TYR A 31 10.56 2.70 1.43
CA TYR A 31 9.45 2.84 2.37
C TYR A 31 9.97 3.33 3.72
N PRO A 32 9.24 4.23 4.39
CA PRO A 32 9.55 4.65 5.76
C PRO A 32 9.53 3.43 6.71
N PRO A 33 9.99 3.56 7.97
CA PRO A 33 10.00 2.45 8.92
C PRO A 33 8.69 1.66 8.92
N GLN A 34 8.83 0.34 8.81
CA GLN A 34 7.74 -0.62 8.81
C GLN A 34 7.87 -1.53 10.03
N ARG A 35 6.75 -2.10 10.45
CA ARG A 35 6.69 -3.23 11.38
C ARG A 35 6.51 -4.50 10.56
N LEU A 36 7.54 -5.34 10.51
CA LEU A 36 7.55 -6.57 9.73
C LEU A 36 7.46 -7.75 10.68
N VAL A 37 6.32 -8.45 10.66
CA VAL A 37 6.12 -9.66 11.46
C VAL A 37 6.73 -10.85 10.73
N MET A 38 7.88 -11.31 11.21
CA MET A 38 8.58 -12.51 10.71
C MET A 38 8.67 -13.53 11.85
N LYS A 39 9.77 -14.31 11.96
CA LYS A 39 10.00 -15.13 13.16
C LYS A 39 10.16 -14.24 14.40
N TYR A 40 10.85 -13.10 14.25
CA TYR A 40 10.80 -11.98 15.19
C TYR A 40 10.24 -10.75 14.47
N THR A 41 9.50 -9.92 15.20
CA THR A 41 9.04 -8.63 14.66
C THR A 41 10.23 -7.69 14.45
N VAL A 42 10.37 -7.14 13.25
CA VAL A 42 11.45 -6.22 12.85
C VAL A 42 10.88 -4.82 12.59
N PHE A 43 11.58 -3.80 13.06
CA PHE A 43 11.26 -2.39 12.87
C PHE A 43 12.34 -1.72 12.02
N CYS A 44 12.03 -1.48 10.75
CA CYS A 44 13.02 -0.98 9.80
C CYS A 44 12.41 -0.32 8.55
N PRO A 45 13.09 0.68 7.93
CA PRO A 45 12.74 1.12 6.59
C PRO A 45 13.09 0.03 5.56
N ILE A 46 12.44 0.05 4.39
CA ILE A 46 12.63 -0.98 3.36
C ILE A 46 12.97 -0.36 2.01
N GLU A 47 14.09 -0.78 1.44
CA GLU A 47 14.47 -0.40 0.08
C GLU A 47 13.73 -1.25 -0.95
N LEU A 48 12.94 -0.61 -1.80
CA LEU A 48 11.95 -1.28 -2.68
C LEU A 48 12.57 -2.19 -3.73
N GLN A 49 13.65 -1.74 -4.36
CA GLN A 49 14.29 -2.46 -5.46
C GLN A 49 14.88 -3.80 -5.00
N VAL A 50 15.41 -3.82 -3.78
CA VAL A 50 16.19 -4.94 -3.25
C VAL A 50 15.41 -5.73 -2.19
N LYS A 51 14.30 -5.17 -1.68
CA LYS A 51 13.49 -5.73 -0.58
C LYS A 51 14.32 -6.04 0.67
N GLY A 52 15.31 -5.19 0.96
CA GLY A 52 16.18 -5.30 2.12
C GLY A 52 16.10 -4.06 3.01
N THR A 53 16.84 -4.07 4.12
CA THR A 53 16.97 -2.92 5.00
C THR A 53 18.42 -2.59 5.30
N TRP A 54 18.73 -1.33 5.56
CA TRP A 54 20.08 -0.88 5.88
C TRP A 54 20.23 -0.44 7.35
N ILE A 55 19.12 -0.35 8.09
CA ILE A 55 19.08 -0.15 9.55
C ILE A 55 17.83 -0.82 10.11
N GLY A 56 17.89 -1.30 11.34
CA GLY A 56 16.69 -1.70 12.04
C GLY A 56 17.00 -2.35 13.36
N PHE A 57 15.95 -2.64 14.11
CA PHE A 57 16.03 -3.48 15.29
C PHE A 57 14.84 -4.42 15.35
N ASN A 58 14.96 -5.51 16.10
CA ASN A 58 13.86 -6.44 16.31
C ASN A 58 13.28 -6.36 17.71
N GLU A 59 12.19 -7.06 17.94
CA GLU A 59 11.47 -7.10 19.23
C GLU A 59 12.28 -7.67 20.40
N LYS A 60 13.49 -8.20 20.15
CA LYS A 60 14.43 -8.67 21.17
C LYS A 60 15.53 -7.66 21.49
N GLY A 61 15.51 -6.48 20.86
CA GLY A 61 16.48 -5.41 21.07
C GLY A 61 17.78 -5.58 20.29
N LEU A 62 17.86 -6.56 19.37
CA LEU A 62 18.99 -6.65 18.43
C LEU A 62 18.86 -5.54 17.39
N PHE A 63 19.88 -4.69 17.30
CA PHE A 63 19.99 -3.60 16.34
C PHE A 63 21.10 -3.89 15.32
N LEU A 64 20.83 -3.59 14.05
CA LEU A 64 21.74 -3.78 12.93
C LEU A 64 21.73 -2.56 12.01
N ALA A 65 22.90 -2.16 11.53
CA ALA A 65 23.06 -1.11 10.52
C ALA A 65 24.24 -1.42 9.57
N VAL A 66 24.18 -0.96 8.32
CA VAL A 66 25.24 -1.20 7.32
C VAL A 66 25.65 0.03 6.50
N THR A 67 26.87 0.53 6.63
CA THR A 67 27.39 1.60 5.75
C THR A 67 28.21 1.05 4.58
N ASP A 68 28.40 1.88 3.56
CA ASP A 68 29.33 1.58 2.47
C ASP A 68 30.78 1.64 2.94
N GLN A 69 31.67 1.00 2.18
CA GLN A 69 33.12 1.10 2.33
C GLN A 69 33.72 1.36 0.95
N HIS A 70 34.07 2.62 0.66
CA HIS A 70 34.57 3.06 -0.65
C HIS A 70 36.09 2.96 -0.73
N SER A 71 36.62 1.74 -0.68
CA SER A 71 38.06 1.42 -0.71
C SER A 71 38.42 0.50 -1.89
N GLY A 72 39.54 0.79 -2.54
CA GLY A 72 40.05 0.02 -3.68
C GLY A 72 39.07 -0.12 -4.85
N GLU A 73 39.39 -1.04 -5.77
CA GLU A 73 38.45 -1.48 -6.81
C GLU A 73 37.44 -2.48 -6.25
N GLN A 74 36.23 -2.49 -6.81
CA GLN A 74 35.16 -3.37 -6.37
C GLN A 74 34.75 -4.33 -7.48
N LYS A 75 35.01 -5.62 -7.29
CA LYS A 75 34.60 -6.67 -8.24
C LYS A 75 33.15 -7.10 -8.01
N ASN A 76 32.44 -7.37 -9.10
CA ASN A 76 31.05 -7.85 -9.23
C ASN A 76 30.43 -8.44 -7.94
N TRP A 77 29.56 -7.68 -7.28
CA TRP A 77 28.71 -8.18 -6.18
C TRP A 77 27.31 -8.50 -6.70
N ILE A 78 26.76 -9.63 -6.27
CA ILE A 78 25.43 -10.11 -6.67
C ILE A 78 24.49 -10.26 -5.49
N LYS A 79 25.01 -10.28 -4.25
CA LYS A 79 24.23 -10.43 -3.02
C LYS A 79 23.99 -9.08 -2.36
N SER A 80 22.79 -8.92 -1.79
CA SER A 80 22.40 -7.71 -1.07
C SER A 80 22.74 -7.80 0.41
N ARG A 81 23.51 -6.81 0.89
CA ARG A 81 23.73 -6.60 2.33
C ARG A 81 22.43 -6.31 3.07
N GLY A 82 21.50 -5.59 2.42
CA GLY A 82 20.26 -5.21 3.08
C GLY A 82 19.32 -6.40 3.31
N VAL A 83 19.34 -7.38 2.41
CA VAL A 83 18.63 -8.66 2.59
C VAL A 83 19.30 -9.48 3.69
N LEU A 84 20.64 -9.49 3.75
CA LEU A 84 21.37 -10.14 4.85
C LEU A 84 20.98 -9.56 6.21
N LEU A 85 20.97 -8.23 6.35
CA LEU A 85 20.54 -7.56 7.59
C LEU A 85 19.12 -7.93 7.98
N LEU A 86 18.18 -7.85 7.03
CA LEU A 86 16.78 -8.17 7.30
C LEU A 86 16.61 -9.62 7.74
N ASN A 87 17.30 -10.56 7.08
CA ASN A 87 17.27 -11.98 7.44
C ASN A 87 17.80 -12.23 8.86
N ILE A 88 18.86 -11.53 9.26
CA ILE A 88 19.42 -11.66 10.61
C ILE A 88 18.44 -11.09 11.64
N LEU A 89 17.96 -9.86 11.43
CA LEU A 89 16.97 -9.23 12.32
C LEU A 89 15.72 -10.10 12.49
N ALA A 90 15.30 -10.78 11.43
CA ALA A 90 14.13 -11.65 11.44
C ALA A 90 14.34 -12.96 12.22
N ASN A 91 15.57 -13.45 12.36
CA ASN A 91 15.83 -14.83 12.82
C ASN A 91 16.72 -14.96 14.06
N ILE A 92 17.46 -13.91 14.42
CA ILE A 92 18.48 -13.90 15.46
C ILE A 92 18.13 -12.89 16.55
N THR A 93 18.49 -13.20 17.80
CA THR A 93 18.12 -12.36 18.97
C THR A 93 19.29 -11.71 19.68
N ARG A 94 20.51 -12.26 19.51
CA ARG A 94 21.72 -11.80 20.20
C ARG A 94 22.77 -11.31 19.21
N SER A 95 23.46 -10.24 19.57
CA SER A 95 24.47 -9.61 18.72
C SER A 95 25.68 -10.51 18.44
N ARG A 96 26.08 -11.36 19.39
CA ARG A 96 27.17 -12.34 19.21
C ARG A 96 26.89 -13.35 18.10
N GLU A 97 25.69 -13.93 18.12
CA GLU A 97 25.24 -14.89 17.09
C GLU A 97 25.13 -14.20 15.73
N ALA A 98 24.54 -13.00 15.69
CA ALA A 98 24.45 -12.19 14.48
C ALA A 98 25.82 -11.88 13.88
N LYS A 99 26.79 -11.53 14.72
CA LYS A 99 28.19 -11.29 14.34
C LYS A 99 28.81 -12.55 13.72
N ASP A 100 28.65 -13.73 14.32
CA ASP A 100 29.21 -14.98 13.79
C ASP A 100 28.59 -15.34 12.42
N VAL A 101 27.28 -15.15 12.26
CA VAL A 101 26.58 -15.38 10.97
C VAL A 101 27.05 -14.40 9.90
N ILE A 102 27.22 -13.11 10.22
CA ILE A 102 27.72 -12.12 9.25
C ILE A 102 29.14 -12.47 8.81
N ILE A 103 30.04 -12.80 9.73
CA ILE A 103 31.43 -13.19 9.39
C ILE A 103 31.42 -14.39 8.45
N LYS A 104 30.61 -15.40 8.75
CA LYS A 104 30.44 -16.58 7.89
C LYS A 104 29.90 -16.20 6.52
N GLU A 105 28.86 -15.38 6.42
CA GLU A 105 28.30 -14.99 5.12
C GLU A 105 29.29 -14.18 4.27
N LEU A 106 30.04 -13.27 4.88
CA LEU A 106 31.02 -12.44 4.20
C LEU A 106 32.24 -13.23 3.71
N SER A 107 32.64 -14.30 4.41
CA SER A 107 33.76 -15.15 3.97
C SER A 107 33.46 -15.94 2.68
N HIS A 108 32.17 -16.17 2.36
CA HIS A 108 31.76 -16.76 1.09
C HIS A 108 31.73 -15.75 -0.07
N GLY A 109 31.97 -14.46 0.19
CA GLY A 109 32.00 -13.40 -0.81
C GLY A 109 30.65 -13.09 -1.47
N GLY A 110 30.70 -12.25 -2.52
CA GLY A 110 29.55 -11.85 -3.32
C GLY A 110 28.76 -10.65 -2.78
N TYR A 111 29.15 -10.08 -1.64
CA TYR A 111 28.59 -8.86 -1.08
C TYR A 111 29.45 -7.64 -1.43
N LYS A 112 28.84 -6.46 -1.46
CA LYS A 112 29.56 -5.19 -1.53
C LYS A 112 30.37 -4.96 -0.25
N LYS A 113 31.56 -4.36 -0.34
CA LYS A 113 32.36 -3.89 0.80
C LYS A 113 31.53 -2.95 1.69
N GLY A 114 31.67 -3.04 3.01
CA GLY A 114 30.86 -2.25 3.93
C GLY A 114 31.23 -2.39 5.39
N ASN A 115 30.63 -1.54 6.21
CA ASN A 115 30.75 -1.58 7.67
C ASN A 115 29.42 -2.06 8.25
N PHE A 116 29.43 -3.14 9.02
CA PHE A 116 28.27 -3.68 9.71
C PHE A 116 28.38 -3.35 11.19
N VAL A 117 27.35 -2.74 11.75
CA VAL A 117 27.26 -2.49 13.19
C VAL A 117 26.15 -3.35 13.75
N ILE A 118 26.49 -4.16 14.76
CA ILE A 118 25.58 -5.07 15.45
C ILE A 118 25.59 -4.72 16.93
N LEU A 119 24.44 -4.43 17.51
CA LEU A 119 24.33 -4.03 18.91
C LEU A 119 23.16 -4.75 19.57
N ASP A 120 23.30 -5.10 20.83
CA ASP A 120 22.18 -5.36 21.75
C ASP A 120 22.45 -4.65 23.09
N PRO A 121 21.58 -4.75 24.11
CA PRO A 121 21.82 -4.07 25.39
C PRO A 121 23.07 -4.53 26.16
N HIS A 122 23.71 -5.62 25.76
CA HIS A 122 24.83 -6.23 26.49
C HIS A 122 26.16 -6.09 25.75
N GLU A 123 26.19 -6.36 24.44
CA GLU A 123 27.43 -6.38 23.67
C GLU A 123 27.23 -5.77 22.27
N GLY A 124 28.32 -5.26 21.69
CA GLY A 124 28.30 -4.52 20.45
C GLY A 124 29.52 -4.81 19.59
N TYR A 125 29.33 -4.91 18.29
CA TYR A 125 30.35 -5.28 17.33
C TYR A 125 30.32 -4.38 16.10
N HIS A 126 31.50 -4.08 15.59
CA HIS A 126 31.70 -3.51 14.27
C HIS A 126 32.49 -4.48 13.42
N ILE A 127 31.92 -4.87 12.28
CA ILE A 127 32.56 -5.69 11.27
C ILE A 127 32.83 -4.83 10.04
N LEU A 128 34.10 -4.63 9.72
CA LEU A 128 34.52 -3.99 8.49
C LEU A 128 34.86 -5.06 7.44
N TYR A 129 34.06 -5.10 6.38
CA TYR A 129 34.27 -5.96 5.23
C TYR A 129 34.93 -5.19 4.09
N ASP A 130 36.19 -5.53 3.82
CA ASP A 130 37.00 -4.99 2.74
C ASP A 130 37.66 -6.15 1.99
N GLU A 131 38.96 -6.09 1.68
CA GLU A 131 39.74 -7.23 1.21
C GLU A 131 39.73 -8.42 2.19
N LYS A 132 39.54 -8.13 3.48
CA LYS A 132 39.39 -9.09 4.57
C LYS A 132 38.28 -8.63 5.51
N VAL A 133 37.86 -9.53 6.40
CA VAL A 133 36.89 -9.22 7.47
C VAL A 133 37.67 -8.80 8.72
N TYR A 134 37.41 -7.59 9.21
CA TYR A 134 37.96 -7.08 10.46
C TYR A 134 36.82 -6.94 11.48
N VAL A 135 37.04 -7.37 12.71
CA VAL A 135 36.02 -7.36 13.77
C VAL A 135 36.57 -6.62 14.97
N ARG A 136 35.80 -5.68 15.52
CA ARG A 136 36.10 -5.03 16.80
C ARG A 136 34.86 -4.96 17.68
N GLU A 137 35.07 -5.07 18.98
CA GLU A 137 34.03 -4.83 19.96
C GLU A 137 33.80 -3.32 20.13
N LEU A 138 32.56 -2.89 20.31
CA LEU A 138 32.18 -1.51 20.56
C LEU A 138 31.96 -1.31 22.06
N LYS A 139 32.73 -0.40 22.65
CA LYS A 139 32.63 -0.04 24.07
C LYS A 139 31.54 1.00 24.30
N HIS A 140 31.16 1.21 25.56
CA HIS A 140 30.24 2.29 25.95
C HIS A 140 30.77 3.66 25.48
N GLY A 141 29.87 4.54 25.04
CA GLY A 141 30.19 5.88 24.53
C GLY A 141 29.62 6.13 23.15
N PHE A 142 30.27 7.00 22.37
CA PHE A 142 29.85 7.31 21.00
C PHE A 142 30.72 6.62 19.95
N HIS A 143 30.10 6.26 18.82
CA HIS A 143 30.78 5.69 17.65
C HIS A 143 30.26 6.34 16.38
N VAL A 144 31.19 6.71 15.48
CA VAL A 144 30.86 7.34 14.20
C VAL A 144 31.40 6.49 13.06
N PHE A 145 30.53 6.16 12.12
CA PHE A 145 30.86 5.42 10.91
C PHE A 145 30.46 6.25 9.70
N THR A 146 31.30 6.28 8.68
CA THR A 146 30.98 6.92 7.40
C THR A 146 31.05 5.91 6.27
N ASN A 147 31.04 6.36 5.02
CA ASN A 147 31.24 5.53 3.84
C ASN A 147 32.72 5.09 3.64
N VAL A 148 33.63 5.51 4.51
CA VAL A 148 35.04 5.11 4.52
C VAL A 148 35.53 4.94 5.95
N THR A 149 36.04 3.75 6.25
CA THR A 149 36.86 3.47 7.44
C THR A 149 38.31 3.24 6.98
N PRO A 150 39.27 4.07 7.41
CA PRO A 150 40.68 3.88 7.03
C PRO A 150 41.24 2.54 7.50
N ILE A 151 41.88 1.80 6.59
CA ILE A 151 42.58 0.54 6.89
C ILE A 151 44.05 0.74 6.50
N PRO A 152 45.02 0.36 7.37
CA PRO A 152 46.43 0.40 7.01
C PRO A 152 46.69 -0.36 5.71
N ASN A 153 47.45 0.24 4.80
CA ASN A 153 47.86 -0.34 3.50
C ASN A 153 46.73 -0.59 2.47
N VAL A 154 45.51 -0.08 2.70
CA VAL A 154 44.43 -0.13 1.70
C VAL A 154 44.27 1.24 1.04
N LYS A 155 44.43 1.31 -0.29
CA LYS A 155 44.28 2.56 -1.05
C LYS A 155 42.82 3.02 -1.05
N THR A 156 42.62 4.27 -0.66
CA THR A 156 41.34 4.98 -0.77
C THR A 156 41.57 6.26 -1.58
N PRO A 157 40.69 6.61 -2.54
CA PRO A 157 40.81 7.86 -3.28
C PRO A 157 40.91 9.08 -2.32
N PRO A 158 41.93 9.95 -2.47
CA PRO A 158 42.19 11.05 -1.53
C PRO A 158 41.00 12.00 -1.35
N ASP A 159 40.24 12.25 -2.42
CA ASP A 159 39.06 13.11 -2.43
C ASP A 159 37.89 12.51 -1.63
N ILE A 160 37.64 11.20 -1.76
CA ILE A 160 36.60 10.50 -0.98
C ILE A 160 37.00 10.48 0.49
N LEU A 161 38.29 10.23 0.76
CA LEU A 161 38.84 10.18 2.11
C LEU A 161 38.76 11.54 2.83
N ASP A 162 39.11 12.64 2.16
CA ASP A 162 38.98 14.00 2.74
C ASP A 162 37.52 14.32 3.08
N ARG A 163 36.60 14.09 2.14
CA ARG A 163 35.15 14.31 2.34
C ARG A 163 34.62 13.49 3.53
N ALA A 164 34.96 12.20 3.59
CA ALA A 164 34.55 11.33 4.68
C ALA A 164 35.14 11.75 6.02
N ASN A 165 36.41 12.18 6.06
CA ASN A 165 37.09 12.63 7.27
C ASN A 165 36.52 13.93 7.83
N LYS A 166 36.20 14.92 6.99
CA LYS A 166 35.56 16.17 7.43
C LYS A 166 34.21 15.91 8.11
N ARG A 167 33.36 15.10 7.49
CA ARG A 167 32.08 14.66 8.08
C ARG A 167 32.28 13.89 9.37
N ARG A 168 33.21 12.93 9.38
CA ARG A 168 33.50 12.10 10.55
C ARG A 168 33.95 12.95 11.74
N ARG A 169 34.93 13.84 11.56
CA ARG A 169 35.42 14.73 12.63
C ARG A 169 34.30 15.59 13.20
N ARG A 170 33.46 16.17 12.34
CA ARG A 170 32.32 16.98 12.77
C ARG A 170 31.28 16.16 13.54
N ALA A 171 30.97 14.95 13.08
CA ALA A 171 30.08 14.04 13.78
C ALA A 171 30.66 13.56 15.12
N GLU A 172 31.96 13.32 15.22
CA GLU A 172 32.66 12.95 16.46
C GLU A 172 32.66 14.10 17.47
N GLU A 173 32.85 15.34 17.01
CA GLU A 173 32.76 16.56 17.83
C GLU A 173 31.36 16.70 18.46
N LEU A 174 30.31 16.67 17.63
CA LEU A 174 28.92 16.78 18.09
C LEU A 174 28.50 15.61 18.99
N ALA A 175 28.91 14.39 18.66
CA ALA A 175 28.59 13.22 19.49
C ALA A 175 29.32 13.26 20.85
N ARG A 176 30.56 13.78 20.89
CA ARG A 176 31.29 13.98 22.14
C ARG A 176 30.60 15.01 23.03
N GLU A 177 30.17 16.13 22.46
CA GLU A 177 29.42 17.16 23.18
C GLU A 177 28.15 16.55 23.82
N ILE A 178 27.39 15.77 23.05
CA ILE A 178 26.20 15.06 23.56
C ILE A 178 26.54 14.17 24.76
N VAL A 179 27.56 13.31 24.63
CA VAL A 179 27.95 12.39 25.72
C VAL A 179 28.41 13.16 26.96
N THR A 180 29.17 14.25 26.79
CA THR A 180 29.59 15.12 27.90
C THR A 180 28.39 15.73 28.62
N ARG A 181 27.41 16.25 27.88
CA ARG A 181 26.20 16.87 28.44
C ARG A 181 25.31 15.85 29.15
N VAL A 182 25.20 14.62 28.64
CA VAL A 182 24.52 13.51 29.35
C VAL A 182 25.27 13.19 30.66
N ALA A 183 26.60 13.08 30.62
CA ALA A 183 27.40 12.78 31.82
C ALA A 183 27.34 13.89 32.89
N GLN A 184 27.11 15.14 32.48
CA GLN A 184 26.90 16.29 33.37
C GLN A 184 25.46 16.42 33.89
N GLY A 185 24.54 15.57 33.43
CA GLY A 185 23.12 15.62 33.82
C GLY A 185 22.33 16.75 33.15
N GLU A 186 22.85 17.36 32.08
CA GLU A 186 22.15 18.42 31.32
C GLU A 186 21.11 17.86 30.35
N ILE A 187 21.25 16.59 29.96
CA ILE A 187 20.30 15.87 29.10
C ILE A 187 19.79 14.70 29.91
N ILE A 188 18.54 14.79 30.35
CA ILE A 188 17.96 13.84 31.31
C ILE A 188 16.94 12.94 30.59
N THR A 189 16.30 13.46 29.55
CA THR A 189 15.23 12.74 28.85
C THR A 189 15.64 12.31 27.45
N ILE A 190 15.02 11.23 26.96
CA ILE A 190 15.19 10.81 25.58
C ILE A 190 14.72 11.89 24.58
N GLU A 191 13.69 12.67 24.92
CA GLU A 191 13.12 13.63 23.98
C GLU A 191 14.03 14.84 23.73
N GLU A 192 14.71 15.32 24.78
CA GLU A 192 15.78 16.33 24.66
C GLU A 192 16.90 15.84 23.74
N LEU A 193 17.31 14.58 23.92
CA LEU A 193 18.36 13.97 23.12
C LEU A 193 17.94 13.78 21.65
N LEU A 194 16.69 13.36 21.41
CA LEU A 194 16.16 13.25 20.04
C LEU A 194 16.12 14.62 19.36
N ASP A 195 15.75 15.69 20.06
CA ASP A 195 15.76 17.04 19.49
C ASP A 195 17.17 17.54 19.14
N ILE A 196 18.17 17.20 19.96
CA ILE A 196 19.58 17.47 19.62
C ILE A 196 20.00 16.66 18.39
N LEU A 197 19.66 15.37 18.31
CA LEU A 197 19.99 14.53 17.16
C LEU A 197 19.31 15.01 15.87
N LYS A 198 18.08 15.54 15.93
CA LYS A 198 17.44 16.20 14.78
C LYS A 198 18.26 17.38 14.27
N LYS A 199 18.89 18.15 15.17
CA LYS A 199 19.78 19.27 14.79
C LYS A 199 21.11 18.76 14.23
N VAL A 200 21.70 17.72 14.82
CA VAL A 200 22.91 17.06 14.28
C VAL A 200 22.67 16.54 12.86
N ALA A 201 21.49 15.95 12.60
CA ALA A 201 21.12 15.46 11.27
C ALA A 201 21.05 16.56 10.20
N GLN A 202 20.85 17.82 10.63
CA GLN A 202 20.76 19.02 9.80
C GLN A 202 22.08 19.77 9.66
N ASP A 203 23.16 19.32 10.33
CA ASP A 203 24.41 20.08 10.39
C ASP A 203 25.01 20.35 9.01
N HIS A 204 25.34 21.63 8.79
CA HIS A 204 25.97 22.19 7.59
C HIS A 204 27.25 22.95 7.94
N ALA A 205 28.11 22.40 8.80
CA ALA A 205 29.37 23.06 9.18
C ALA A 205 30.24 23.49 7.97
N TYR A 206 30.08 22.82 6.82
CA TYR A 206 30.76 23.12 5.57
C TYR A 206 29.78 23.54 4.46
N GLY A 207 28.69 24.23 4.83
CA GLY A 207 27.60 24.64 3.95
C GLY A 207 26.74 23.47 3.43
N LYS A 208 25.78 23.77 2.56
CA LYS A 208 25.00 22.76 1.82
C LYS A 208 25.86 22.10 0.75
N SER A 209 26.71 21.18 1.19
CA SER A 209 27.70 20.49 0.35
C SER A 209 27.81 19.01 0.71
N GLU A 210 28.65 18.29 -0.02
CA GLU A 210 28.95 16.88 0.24
C GLU A 210 29.81 16.66 1.51
N LEU A 211 30.37 17.74 2.06
CA LEU A 211 31.27 17.76 3.22
C LEU A 211 30.54 17.79 4.57
N SER A 212 29.24 18.10 4.56
CA SER A 212 28.42 18.26 5.75
C SER A 212 27.70 16.97 6.12
N ILE A 213 27.24 16.86 7.38
CA ILE A 213 26.47 15.69 7.85
C ILE A 213 25.14 15.60 7.09
N CYS A 214 24.44 16.72 6.93
CA CYS A 214 23.32 16.82 6.00
C CYS A 214 23.88 16.93 4.57
N TYR A 215 23.87 15.80 3.85
CA TYR A 215 24.53 15.67 2.56
C TYR A 215 23.74 16.37 1.43
N HIS A 216 24.39 17.28 0.70
CA HIS A 216 23.86 17.87 -0.54
C HIS A 216 24.83 17.66 -1.71
N GLY A 217 24.50 16.72 -2.59
CA GLY A 217 25.22 16.47 -3.85
C GLY A 217 24.60 17.20 -5.05
N LYS A 218 25.37 17.44 -6.12
CA LYS A 218 24.93 18.20 -7.30
C LYS A 218 24.42 17.35 -8.48
N ASP A 219 24.62 16.03 -8.44
CA ASP A 219 24.44 15.16 -9.62
C ASP A 219 23.36 14.07 -9.46
N THR A 220 23.79 12.82 -9.30
CA THR A 220 22.98 11.59 -9.32
C THR A 220 22.68 11.01 -7.95
N TRP A 221 23.37 11.48 -6.91
CA TRP A 221 23.21 11.06 -5.51
C TRP A 221 22.52 12.13 -4.69
N THR A 222 21.54 11.71 -3.89
CA THR A 222 20.80 12.60 -2.98
C THR A 222 20.65 11.93 -1.63
N MET A 223 20.43 12.73 -0.59
CA MET A 223 19.98 12.20 0.68
C MET A 223 18.54 11.72 0.51
N THR A 224 18.31 10.41 0.64
CA THR A 224 16.97 9.83 0.50
C THR A 224 16.21 9.90 1.81
N SER A 225 16.92 9.81 2.93
CA SER A 225 16.30 9.79 4.26
C SER A 225 17.30 10.01 5.39
N SER A 226 16.75 10.39 6.53
CA SER A 226 17.40 10.38 7.84
C SER A 226 16.49 9.69 8.85
N THR A 227 17.06 8.85 9.71
CA THR A 227 16.33 8.05 10.69
C THR A 227 17.05 8.14 12.02
N ILE A 228 16.28 8.32 13.09
CA ILE A 228 16.74 8.22 14.47
C ILE A 228 16.01 7.03 15.09
N MET A 229 16.76 6.07 15.63
CA MET A 229 16.23 4.92 16.36
C MET A 229 16.83 4.90 17.75
N ALA A 230 16.00 5.02 18.78
CA ALA A 230 16.39 4.81 20.17
C ALA A 230 15.74 3.51 20.65
N VAL A 231 16.53 2.46 20.85
CA VAL A 231 16.06 1.15 21.31
C VAL A 231 16.05 1.17 22.83
N GLY A 232 14.87 1.06 23.43
CA GLY A 232 14.68 1.03 24.87
C GLY A 232 15.00 -0.35 25.47
N LYS A 233 15.32 -0.40 26.77
CA LYS A 233 15.36 -1.65 27.55
C LYS A 233 14.02 -2.39 27.45
N ASN A 234 12.93 -1.64 27.52
CA ASN A 234 11.60 -2.07 27.11
C ASN A 234 11.37 -1.70 25.64
N ILE A 235 11.12 -2.70 24.79
CA ILE A 235 10.97 -2.48 23.36
C ILE A 235 9.83 -1.50 23.03
N GLU A 236 8.75 -1.51 23.80
CA GLU A 236 7.56 -0.68 23.58
C GLU A 236 7.82 0.81 23.86
N GLU A 237 8.89 1.11 24.59
CA GLU A 237 9.37 2.46 24.86
C GLU A 237 10.37 2.95 23.80
N SER A 238 10.76 2.10 22.84
CA SER A 238 11.68 2.52 21.78
C SER A 238 11.10 3.69 20.97
N ARG A 239 11.97 4.53 20.41
CA ARG A 239 11.59 5.67 19.56
C ARG A 239 12.08 5.46 18.14
N ILE A 240 11.22 5.77 17.17
CA ILE A 240 11.58 5.73 15.75
C ILE A 240 11.15 7.04 15.11
N LEU A 241 12.11 7.84 14.66
CA LEU A 241 11.86 9.06 13.89
C LEU A 241 12.42 8.90 12.49
N TYR A 242 11.68 9.35 11.48
CA TYR A 242 12.09 9.26 10.09
C TYR A 242 11.81 10.55 9.33
N CYS A 243 12.78 11.03 8.58
CA CYS A 243 12.68 12.19 7.72
C CYS A 243 12.96 11.75 6.27
N PRO A 244 11.99 11.85 5.34
CA PRO A 244 12.27 11.66 3.93
C PRO A 244 13.12 12.83 3.41
N GLY A 245 14.10 12.55 2.56
CA GLY A 245 14.99 13.56 1.99
C GLY A 245 15.95 14.20 2.99
N ASN A 246 16.30 15.47 2.74
CA ASN A 246 17.18 16.27 3.60
C ASN A 246 16.45 16.80 4.85
N PRO A 247 16.91 16.51 6.09
CA PRO A 247 16.34 17.05 7.33
C PRO A 247 16.35 18.57 7.46
N CYS A 248 17.19 19.27 6.71
CA CYS A 248 17.17 20.74 6.70
C CYS A 248 16.03 21.32 5.84
N GLU A 249 15.39 20.49 5.03
CA GLU A 249 14.32 20.86 4.09
C GLU A 249 13.00 20.12 4.41
N ASN A 250 13.07 19.09 5.26
CA ASN A 250 11.95 18.21 5.61
C ASN A 250 11.89 18.03 7.12
N LYS A 251 10.78 17.49 7.62
CA LYS A 251 10.56 17.26 9.05
C LYS A 251 10.68 15.78 9.39
N PHE A 252 11.21 15.50 10.58
CA PHE A 252 11.11 14.18 11.18
C PHE A 252 9.66 13.87 11.55
N ILE A 253 9.18 12.72 11.10
CA ILE A 253 7.88 12.14 11.40
C ILE A 253 8.08 11.05 12.45
N ASP A 254 7.20 10.99 13.44
CA ASP A 254 7.25 10.00 14.52
C ASP A 254 6.58 8.68 14.11
N TYR A 255 7.38 7.63 14.04
CA TYR A 255 6.99 6.24 13.76
C TYR A 255 7.00 5.35 15.00
N THR A 256 7.11 5.92 16.20
CA THR A 256 7.12 5.19 17.49
C THR A 256 5.87 4.32 17.69
N TYR A 257 4.75 4.63 17.02
CA TYR A 257 3.56 3.79 17.06
C TYR A 257 3.80 2.36 16.57
N LEU A 258 4.85 2.11 15.77
CA LEU A 258 5.20 0.77 15.27
C LEU A 258 5.59 -0.18 16.39
N VAL A 259 6.35 0.31 17.38
CA VAL A 259 6.84 -0.51 18.50
C VAL A 259 5.83 -0.65 19.64
N LYS A 260 4.89 0.30 19.76
CA LYS A 260 3.84 0.23 20.78
C LYS A 260 2.89 -0.94 20.51
N ARG A 261 2.84 -1.93 21.42
CA ARG A 261 1.76 -2.92 21.43
C ARG A 261 0.47 -2.23 21.89
N LYS A 262 -0.29 -1.68 20.95
CA LYS A 262 -1.71 -1.41 21.25
C LYS A 262 -2.45 -2.76 21.36
N GLY A 263 -3.20 -3.00 22.43
CA GLY A 263 -3.89 -4.28 22.67
C GLY A 263 -4.80 -4.72 21.51
N GLY A 264 -5.07 -6.03 21.41
CA GLY A 264 -5.92 -6.66 20.39
C GLY A 264 -5.13 -7.46 19.32
N PRO A 265 -5.78 -8.45 18.67
CA PRO A 265 -5.11 -9.31 17.69
C PRO A 265 -4.63 -8.51 16.46
N GLU A 266 -3.40 -8.81 16.04
CA GLU A 266 -2.79 -8.26 14.83
C GLU A 266 -3.59 -8.68 13.59
N VAL A 267 -3.56 -7.86 12.55
CA VAL A 267 -4.25 -8.15 11.29
C VAL A 267 -3.23 -8.27 10.18
N GLU A 268 -3.36 -9.31 9.36
CA GLU A 268 -2.56 -9.47 8.15
C GLU A 268 -3.01 -8.42 7.11
N LEU A 269 -2.06 -7.62 6.63
CA LEU A 269 -2.32 -6.59 5.63
C LEU A 269 -2.76 -7.23 4.30
N LYS A 270 -3.90 -6.78 3.79
CA LYS A 270 -4.41 -7.10 2.44
C LYS A 270 -3.89 -6.12 1.39
N SER A 271 -3.60 -4.87 1.79
CA SER A 271 -3.02 -3.83 0.93
C SER A 271 -2.51 -2.66 1.76
N SER A 272 -1.83 -1.71 1.13
CA SER A 272 -1.39 -0.43 1.73
C SER A 272 -2.26 0.78 1.34
N LYS A 273 -3.46 0.58 0.78
CA LYS A 273 -4.28 1.67 0.19
C LYS A 273 -4.74 2.76 1.16
N LEU A 274 -4.81 2.46 2.46
CA LEU A 274 -5.17 3.39 3.51
C LEU A 274 -3.99 3.67 4.46
N LEU A 275 -2.77 3.36 4.05
CA LEU A 275 -1.60 3.57 4.88
C LEU A 275 -1.45 5.06 5.23
N GLY A 276 -1.25 5.35 6.52
CA GLY A 276 -1.14 6.72 7.03
C GLY A 276 -2.46 7.48 7.11
N LYS A 277 -3.60 6.83 6.85
CA LYS A 277 -4.94 7.44 6.96
C LYS A 277 -5.55 7.21 8.33
N LYS A 278 -6.07 8.28 8.93
CA LYS A 278 -6.78 8.26 10.20
C LYS A 278 -8.29 8.31 9.96
N ILE A 279 -9.00 7.28 10.41
CA ILE A 279 -10.44 7.12 10.17
C ILE A 279 -11.17 7.00 11.52
N ALA A 280 -12.23 7.80 11.69
CA ALA A 280 -13.15 7.61 12.81
C ALA A 280 -14.37 6.80 12.36
N ILE A 281 -14.73 5.76 13.12
CA ILE A 281 -16.00 5.04 12.96
C ILE A 281 -16.95 5.51 14.05
N CYS A 282 -18.08 6.08 13.66
CA CYS A 282 -19.15 6.52 14.55
C CYS A 282 -20.28 5.49 14.58
N LEU A 283 -20.54 4.90 15.74
CA LEU A 283 -21.59 3.91 15.97
C LEU A 283 -22.83 4.58 16.56
N THR A 284 -23.98 4.30 15.96
CA THR A 284 -25.27 4.84 16.39
C THR A 284 -26.24 3.72 16.80
N GLY A 285 -27.35 4.05 17.45
CA GLY A 285 -28.32 3.05 17.94
C GLY A 285 -28.93 2.19 16.82
N SER A 286 -28.39 0.99 16.63
CA SER A 286 -28.88 -0.05 15.71
C SER A 286 -28.19 -1.38 15.99
N VAL A 287 -28.93 -2.49 15.88
CA VAL A 287 -28.40 -3.86 16.05
C VAL A 287 -27.29 -4.19 15.04
N ALA A 288 -27.30 -3.53 13.87
CA ALA A 288 -26.27 -3.69 12.84
C ALA A 288 -24.86 -3.30 13.31
N THR A 289 -24.72 -2.63 14.46
CA THR A 289 -23.45 -2.31 15.10
C THR A 289 -22.59 -3.55 15.36
N ILE A 290 -23.18 -4.75 15.46
CA ILE A 290 -22.44 -6.02 15.57
C ILE A 290 -21.44 -6.26 14.44
N LEU A 291 -21.61 -5.61 13.27
CA LEU A 291 -20.69 -5.70 12.14
C LEU A 291 -19.54 -4.67 12.20
N ALA A 292 -19.60 -3.69 13.10
CA ALA A 292 -18.58 -2.64 13.22
C ALA A 292 -17.18 -3.15 13.58
N PRO A 293 -16.99 -4.18 14.44
CA PRO A 293 -15.67 -4.75 14.69
C PRO A 293 -15.04 -5.34 13.42
N LEU A 294 -15.85 -5.95 12.56
CA LEU A 294 -15.37 -6.46 11.27
C LEU A 294 -14.95 -5.32 10.34
N LEU A 295 -15.72 -4.22 10.30
CA LEU A 295 -15.33 -3.03 9.53
C LEU A 295 -14.02 -2.42 10.02
N ALA A 296 -13.87 -2.21 11.34
CA ALA A 296 -12.65 -1.67 11.92
C ALA A 296 -11.43 -2.55 11.59
N ARG A 297 -11.58 -3.88 11.71
CA ARG A 297 -10.52 -4.84 11.35
C ARG A 297 -10.18 -4.78 9.87
N GLU A 298 -11.18 -4.77 8.99
CA GLU A 298 -10.94 -4.73 7.55
C GLU A 298 -10.28 -3.41 7.10
N LEU A 299 -10.69 -2.25 7.62
CA LEU A 299 -10.00 -0.97 7.36
C LEU A 299 -8.53 -1.02 7.80
N ARG A 300 -8.25 -1.60 8.97
CA ARG A 300 -6.87 -1.81 9.44
C ARG A 300 -6.07 -2.77 8.54
N ARG A 301 -6.71 -3.80 7.96
CA ARG A 301 -6.07 -4.68 6.96
C ARG A 301 -5.67 -3.94 5.69
N HIS A 302 -6.24 -2.77 5.42
CA HIS A 302 -5.85 -1.89 4.33
C HIS A 302 -4.86 -0.78 4.75
N GLY A 303 -4.39 -0.78 6.01
CA GLY A 303 -3.36 0.12 6.52
C GLY A 303 -3.86 1.32 7.34
N ALA A 304 -5.17 1.45 7.55
CA ALA A 304 -5.74 2.59 8.27
C ALA A 304 -5.47 2.55 9.79
N GLU A 305 -5.29 3.72 10.38
CA GLU A 305 -5.47 3.94 11.81
C GLU A 305 -6.95 4.22 12.08
N VAL A 306 -7.59 3.38 12.91
CA VAL A 306 -9.03 3.44 13.15
C VAL A 306 -9.32 3.82 14.59
N HIS A 307 -10.20 4.81 14.78
CA HIS A 307 -10.74 5.26 16.07
C HIS A 307 -12.24 5.05 16.10
N CYS A 308 -12.84 4.95 17.29
CA CYS A 308 -14.27 4.70 17.41
C CYS A 308 -14.95 5.67 18.37
N TYR A 309 -16.12 6.16 17.94
CA TYR A 309 -17.04 6.98 18.71
C TYR A 309 -18.36 6.23 18.82
N MET A 310 -18.97 6.22 20.00
CA MET A 310 -20.25 5.53 20.22
C MET A 310 -21.27 6.45 20.85
N THR A 311 -22.48 6.48 20.30
CA THR A 311 -23.62 7.07 21.02
C THR A 311 -24.04 6.15 22.19
N LYS A 312 -24.71 6.70 23.22
CA LYS A 312 -25.31 5.92 24.31
C LYS A 312 -26.12 4.71 23.79
N TYR A 313 -26.94 4.92 22.76
CA TYR A 313 -27.79 3.87 22.18
C TYR A 313 -27.01 2.81 21.39
N ALA A 314 -25.81 3.13 20.88
CA ALA A 314 -24.95 2.13 20.26
C ALA A 314 -24.33 1.17 21.29
N ILE A 315 -24.17 1.64 22.53
CA ILE A 315 -23.70 0.84 23.67
C ILE A 315 -24.87 -0.01 24.20
N GLU A 316 -26.01 0.63 24.48
CA GLU A 316 -27.16 -0.01 25.11
C GLU A 316 -27.79 -1.11 24.24
N TYR A 317 -27.92 -0.87 22.93
CA TYR A 317 -28.62 -1.78 22.01
C TYR A 317 -27.71 -2.39 20.94
N GLY A 318 -26.39 -2.16 21.03
CA GLY A 318 -25.42 -2.61 20.03
C GLY A 318 -24.35 -3.49 20.63
N ILE A 319 -23.15 -2.94 20.83
CA ILE A 319 -21.98 -3.68 21.32
C ILE A 319 -21.28 -2.92 22.44
N SER A 320 -20.57 -3.64 23.30
CA SER A 320 -19.74 -3.01 24.32
C SER A 320 -18.57 -2.21 23.70
N PRO A 321 -18.26 -1.01 24.22
CA PRO A 321 -17.05 -0.26 23.86
C PRO A 321 -15.79 -1.12 23.88
N LYS A 322 -15.67 -2.06 24.83
CA LYS A 322 -14.50 -2.95 24.92
C LYS A 322 -14.27 -3.79 23.68
N VAL A 323 -15.33 -4.22 22.99
CA VAL A 323 -15.20 -4.95 21.71
C VAL A 323 -14.57 -4.06 20.63
N MET A 324 -14.97 -2.79 20.60
CA MET A 324 -14.42 -1.81 19.67
C MET A 324 -13.00 -1.38 20.02
N GLU A 325 -12.64 -1.30 21.30
CA GLU A 325 -11.25 -1.08 21.71
C GLU A 325 -10.34 -2.19 21.16
N TRP A 326 -10.78 -3.45 21.23
CA TRP A 326 -10.04 -4.58 20.65
C TRP A 326 -9.96 -4.52 19.12
N ALA A 327 -11.06 -4.11 18.47
CA ALA A 327 -11.12 -4.03 17.02
C ALA A 327 -10.27 -2.87 16.46
N THR A 328 -10.23 -1.74 17.16
CA THR A 328 -9.56 -0.50 16.72
C THR A 328 -8.14 -0.34 17.28
N ARG A 329 -7.84 -0.99 18.41
CA ARG A 329 -6.64 -0.80 19.24
C ARG A 329 -6.55 0.60 19.88
N HIS A 330 -7.68 1.28 20.04
CA HIS A 330 -7.77 2.60 20.67
C HIS A 330 -8.91 2.63 21.67
N GLU A 331 -8.81 3.50 22.67
CA GLU A 331 -9.93 3.80 23.56
C GLU A 331 -11.12 4.31 22.73
N VAL A 332 -12.33 3.92 23.16
CA VAL A 332 -13.57 4.32 22.49
C VAL A 332 -14.12 5.57 23.17
N ILE A 333 -14.44 6.57 22.36
CA ILE A 333 -14.99 7.83 22.85
C ILE A 333 -16.52 7.71 22.93
N THR A 334 -17.07 7.75 24.13
CA THR A 334 -18.51 7.59 24.39
C THR A 334 -19.20 8.90 24.76
N GLU A 335 -18.45 9.89 25.21
CA GLU A 335 -18.92 11.20 25.65
C GLU A 335 -17.87 12.28 25.40
N LEU A 336 -18.25 13.55 25.55
CA LEU A 336 -17.34 14.69 25.46
C LEU A 336 -16.86 15.04 26.88
N THR A 337 -15.56 14.86 27.15
CA THR A 337 -14.99 15.09 28.50
C THR A 337 -14.29 16.44 28.63
N GLY A 338 -14.39 17.29 27.61
CA GLY A 338 -13.70 18.59 27.55
C GLY A 338 -12.27 18.51 27.01
N ARG A 339 -11.80 17.32 26.61
CA ARG A 339 -10.46 17.10 26.02
C ARG A 339 -10.42 17.34 24.51
N SER A 340 -11.38 18.11 23.99
CA SER A 340 -11.49 18.46 22.56
C SER A 340 -11.55 17.23 21.63
N GLU A 341 -12.19 16.15 22.06
CA GLU A 341 -12.30 14.89 21.32
C GLU A 341 -12.91 15.09 19.92
N HIS A 342 -13.83 16.05 19.81
CA HIS A 342 -14.52 16.42 18.57
C HIS A 342 -13.68 17.28 17.62
N LEU A 343 -12.51 17.76 18.03
CA LEU A 343 -11.60 18.58 17.21
C LEU A 343 -10.42 17.77 16.63
N ILE A 344 -10.38 16.46 16.88
CA ILE A 344 -9.38 15.59 16.27
C ILE A 344 -9.62 15.55 14.76
N ASP A 345 -8.61 15.95 13.98
CA ASP A 345 -8.70 15.87 12.52
C ASP A 345 -8.56 14.41 12.05
N TYR A 346 -9.54 13.98 11.26
CA TYR A 346 -9.59 12.67 10.62
C TYR A 346 -9.65 12.87 9.11
N ASP A 347 -8.97 12.00 8.36
CA ASP A 347 -9.07 11.98 6.91
C ASP A 347 -10.51 11.65 6.46
N LEU A 348 -11.20 10.78 7.21
CA LEU A 348 -12.60 10.38 6.98
C LEU A 348 -13.31 10.03 8.28
N VAL A 349 -14.58 10.43 8.39
CA VAL A 349 -15.48 9.99 9.45
C VAL A 349 -16.60 9.15 8.83
N VAL A 350 -16.71 7.91 9.30
CA VAL A 350 -17.65 6.89 8.81
C VAL A 350 -18.74 6.65 9.86
N VAL A 351 -19.99 7.00 9.57
CA VAL A 351 -21.13 6.70 10.45
C VAL A 351 -21.73 5.35 10.02
N TYR A 352 -21.45 4.30 10.80
CA TYR A 352 -21.79 2.91 10.46
C TYR A 352 -22.15 2.11 11.72
N PRO A 353 -23.41 1.68 11.92
CA PRO A 353 -24.60 2.11 11.18
C PRO A 353 -25.00 3.55 11.52
N ALA A 354 -25.70 4.19 10.60
CA ALA A 354 -26.33 5.49 10.80
C ALA A 354 -27.85 5.34 11.00
N SER A 355 -28.31 5.64 12.21
CA SER A 355 -29.72 5.63 12.57
C SER A 355 -30.44 6.88 12.05
N LEU A 356 -31.77 6.79 11.90
CA LEU A 356 -32.62 7.93 11.53
C LEU A 356 -32.36 9.16 12.41
N ASN A 357 -32.25 8.95 13.72
CA ASN A 357 -32.00 10.02 14.69
C ASN A 357 -30.69 10.76 14.38
N THR A 358 -29.60 10.03 14.16
CA THR A 358 -28.29 10.63 13.90
C THR A 358 -28.27 11.36 12.56
N ILE A 359 -28.86 10.76 11.52
CA ILE A 359 -28.94 11.38 10.19
C ILE A 359 -29.73 12.70 10.25
N ASN A 360 -30.87 12.72 10.95
CA ASN A 360 -31.67 13.92 11.11
C ASN A 360 -30.92 15.01 11.90
N LYS A 361 -30.18 14.63 12.95
CA LYS A 361 -29.33 15.57 13.71
C LYS A 361 -28.22 16.17 12.85
N MET A 362 -27.50 15.33 12.10
CA MET A 362 -26.46 15.78 11.17
C MET A 362 -27.01 16.75 10.10
N ALA A 363 -28.17 16.44 9.52
CA ALA A 363 -28.78 17.27 8.50
C ALA A 363 -29.21 18.66 9.02
N ASN A 364 -29.53 18.75 10.32
CA ASN A 364 -30.02 19.96 10.97
C ASN A 364 -29.00 20.66 11.88
N GLY A 365 -27.75 20.17 11.95
CA GLY A 365 -26.68 20.81 12.72
C GLY A 365 -26.79 20.62 14.22
N ILE A 366 -27.48 19.57 14.69
CA ILE A 366 -27.59 19.25 16.11
C ILE A 366 -26.35 18.46 16.53
N ALA A 367 -25.55 19.05 17.43
CA ALA A 367 -24.27 18.52 17.93
C ALA A 367 -24.34 18.29 19.46
N ASP A 368 -25.16 17.33 19.88
CA ASP A 368 -25.51 17.10 21.29
C ASP A 368 -24.84 15.87 21.94
N ASN A 369 -23.98 15.17 21.20
CA ASN A 369 -23.19 14.03 21.70
C ASN A 369 -21.87 13.91 20.92
N ALA A 370 -20.97 13.03 21.38
CA ALA A 370 -19.63 12.89 20.78
C ALA A 370 -19.66 12.58 19.27
N VAL A 371 -20.57 11.71 18.82
CA VAL A 371 -20.72 11.35 17.40
C VAL A 371 -21.23 12.53 16.57
N THR A 372 -22.33 13.16 16.98
CA THR A 372 -22.93 14.26 16.21
C THR A 372 -22.06 15.51 16.21
N THR A 373 -21.33 15.76 17.30
CA THR A 373 -20.38 16.88 17.41
C THR A 373 -19.16 16.67 16.52
N LEU A 374 -18.58 15.46 16.51
CA LEU A 374 -17.50 15.13 15.57
C LEU A 374 -17.96 15.29 14.12
N CYS A 375 -19.16 14.81 13.80
CA CYS A 375 -19.74 14.97 12.47
C CYS A 375 -19.94 16.44 12.08
N ALA A 376 -20.37 17.30 13.00
CA ALA A 376 -20.55 18.73 12.76
C ALA A 376 -19.22 19.47 12.57
N ALA A 377 -18.16 19.05 13.28
CA ALA A 377 -16.81 19.60 13.14
C ALA A 377 -16.09 19.11 11.87
N THR A 378 -16.58 18.04 11.24
CA THR A 378 -15.96 17.44 10.05
C THR A 378 -16.51 18.04 8.76
N PRO A 379 -15.66 18.43 7.79
CA PRO A 379 -16.11 18.87 6.47
C PRO A 379 -17.03 17.83 5.80
N PRO A 380 -18.15 18.23 5.15
CA PRO A 380 -19.11 17.29 4.57
C PRO A 380 -18.53 16.26 3.59
N ASN A 381 -17.53 16.64 2.80
CA ASN A 381 -16.86 15.76 1.84
C ASN A 381 -15.97 14.68 2.49
N ARG A 382 -15.76 14.75 3.82
CA ARG A 382 -15.09 13.73 4.64
C ARG A 382 -16.07 12.91 5.48
N LEU A 383 -17.38 13.04 5.24
CA LEU A 383 -18.42 12.24 5.89
C LEU A 383 -18.90 11.12 4.97
N LEU A 384 -18.85 9.88 5.47
CA LEU A 384 -19.41 8.69 4.84
C LEU A 384 -20.48 8.09 5.76
N ILE A 385 -21.71 7.97 5.28
CA ILE A 385 -22.85 7.49 6.06
C ILE A 385 -23.40 6.20 5.46
N ALA A 386 -23.60 5.18 6.31
CA ALA A 386 -24.24 3.92 5.93
C ALA A 386 -25.53 3.72 6.77
N PRO A 387 -26.71 4.03 6.22
CA PRO A 387 -27.98 3.90 6.95
C PRO A 387 -28.33 2.45 7.31
N ALA A 388 -28.95 2.24 8.46
CA ALA A 388 -29.59 0.96 8.78
C ALA A 388 -30.79 1.12 9.73
N MET A 389 -31.97 0.67 9.29
CA MET A 389 -33.22 0.80 10.04
C MET A 389 -34.36 -0.01 9.39
N ASN A 390 -35.50 -0.11 10.07
CA ASN A 390 -36.74 -0.66 9.49
C ASN A 390 -37.20 0.17 8.27
N LEU A 391 -37.84 -0.44 7.26
CA LEU A 391 -38.28 0.27 6.05
C LEU A 391 -39.26 1.42 6.33
N LYS A 392 -40.13 1.32 7.35
CA LYS A 392 -41.04 2.43 7.73
C LYS A 392 -40.26 3.68 8.14
N LEU A 393 -39.12 3.49 8.81
CA LEU A 393 -38.22 4.57 9.18
C LEU A 393 -37.42 5.05 7.97
N TYR A 394 -36.94 4.13 7.12
CA TYR A 394 -36.17 4.50 5.93
C TYR A 394 -36.99 5.34 4.94
N PHE A 395 -38.24 4.96 4.68
CA PHE A 395 -39.16 5.71 3.81
C PHE A 395 -39.84 6.89 4.51
N ASN A 396 -39.46 7.22 5.75
CA ASN A 396 -39.91 8.44 6.39
C ASN A 396 -39.54 9.65 5.52
N HIS A 397 -40.52 10.51 5.28
CA HIS A 397 -40.38 11.65 4.38
C HIS A 397 -39.28 12.63 4.81
N GLU A 398 -39.15 12.90 6.11
CA GLU A 398 -38.11 13.80 6.63
C GLU A 398 -36.72 13.18 6.52
N LEU A 399 -36.60 11.86 6.71
CA LEU A 399 -35.33 11.17 6.46
C LEU A 399 -34.94 11.29 4.98
N GLN A 400 -35.84 11.03 4.05
CA GLN A 400 -35.56 11.13 2.61
C GLN A 400 -35.12 12.55 2.21
N ARG A 401 -35.80 13.58 2.73
CA ARG A 401 -35.40 14.99 2.57
C ARG A 401 -33.99 15.25 3.13
N ASN A 402 -33.69 14.74 4.32
CA ASN A 402 -32.40 14.92 4.97
C ASN A 402 -31.27 14.18 4.24
N LEU A 403 -31.50 12.98 3.71
CA LEU A 403 -30.53 12.27 2.87
C LEU A 403 -30.20 13.08 1.61
N ILE A 404 -31.20 13.65 0.93
CA ILE A 404 -30.98 14.53 -0.22
C ILE A 404 -30.19 15.78 0.18
N LYS A 405 -30.55 16.41 1.31
CA LYS A 405 -29.86 17.60 1.84
C LYS A 405 -28.39 17.31 2.13
N LEU A 406 -28.07 16.18 2.75
CA LEU A 406 -26.70 15.76 3.06
C LEU A 406 -25.89 15.46 1.78
N ARG A 407 -26.47 14.76 0.79
CA ARG A 407 -25.81 14.53 -0.50
C ARG A 407 -25.46 15.86 -1.19
N LYS A 408 -26.39 16.82 -1.22
CA LYS A 408 -26.15 18.16 -1.79
C LYS A 408 -25.03 18.93 -1.08
N ARG A 409 -24.81 18.67 0.21
CA ARG A 409 -23.70 19.25 0.99
C ARG A 409 -22.36 18.56 0.74
N GLY A 410 -22.32 17.45 0.01
CA GLY A 410 -21.09 16.70 -0.29
C GLY A 410 -20.87 15.45 0.58
N VAL A 411 -21.83 15.12 1.45
CA VAL A 411 -21.77 13.89 2.26
C VAL A 411 -21.98 12.67 1.36
N THR A 412 -21.12 11.67 1.50
CA THR A 412 -21.28 10.41 0.79
C THR A 412 -22.21 9.50 1.56
N ILE A 413 -23.24 8.98 0.90
CA ILE A 413 -24.22 8.06 1.48
C ILE A 413 -24.13 6.74 0.72
N ILE A 414 -23.90 5.65 1.44
CA ILE A 414 -23.96 4.29 0.89
C ILE A 414 -25.40 3.81 1.01
N GLU A 415 -26.01 3.42 -0.11
CA GLU A 415 -27.39 2.94 -0.07
C GLU A 415 -27.51 1.64 0.75
N PRO A 416 -28.54 1.52 1.60
CA PRO A 416 -28.79 0.29 2.32
C PRO A 416 -29.33 -0.79 1.38
N ARG A 417 -29.24 -2.05 1.83
CA ARG A 417 -29.84 -3.18 1.13
C ARG A 417 -31.29 -3.33 1.57
N LEU A 418 -32.23 -3.13 0.65
CA LEU A 418 -33.66 -3.23 0.93
C LEU A 418 -34.10 -4.70 0.80
N GLU A 419 -34.09 -5.42 1.92
CA GLU A 419 -34.34 -6.87 1.99
C GLU A 419 -35.16 -7.20 3.25
N GLU A 420 -36.07 -8.17 3.16
CA GLU A 420 -36.84 -8.68 4.32
C GLU A 420 -37.54 -7.60 5.15
N GLY A 421 -38.11 -6.57 4.50
CA GLY A 421 -38.82 -5.51 5.22
C GLY A 421 -37.90 -4.54 5.99
N SER A 422 -36.58 -4.58 5.75
CA SER A 422 -35.59 -3.71 6.41
C SER A 422 -34.64 -3.04 5.42
N ALA A 423 -34.20 -1.83 5.75
CA ALA A 423 -33.05 -1.20 5.13
C ALA A 423 -31.79 -1.70 5.87
N LYS A 424 -31.27 -2.85 5.43
CA LYS A 424 -30.11 -3.50 6.03
C LYS A 424 -28.84 -2.70 5.72
N ILE A 425 -27.93 -2.71 6.68
CA ILE A 425 -26.65 -2.00 6.55
C ILE A 425 -25.86 -2.47 5.32
N ALA A 426 -25.09 -1.55 4.73
CA ALA A 426 -24.13 -1.83 3.68
C ALA A 426 -23.12 -2.91 4.12
N ARG A 427 -22.62 -3.71 3.17
CA ARG A 427 -21.66 -4.77 3.50
C ARG A 427 -20.31 -4.14 3.90
N VAL A 428 -19.56 -4.79 4.79
CA VAL A 428 -18.25 -4.29 5.25
C VAL A 428 -17.32 -3.95 4.09
N ASN A 429 -17.18 -4.86 3.12
CA ASN A 429 -16.31 -4.63 1.95
C ASN A 429 -16.73 -3.42 1.14
N GLU A 430 -18.03 -3.14 1.04
CA GLU A 430 -18.54 -1.97 0.33
C GLU A 430 -18.13 -0.69 1.04
N VAL A 431 -18.28 -0.62 2.36
CA VAL A 431 -17.83 0.55 3.14
C VAL A 431 -16.33 0.77 3.00
N VAL A 432 -15.52 -0.31 3.02
CA VAL A 432 -14.08 -0.24 2.76
C VAL A 432 -13.80 0.30 1.36
N ASP A 433 -14.52 -0.15 0.33
CA ASP A 433 -14.33 0.30 -1.05
C ASP A 433 -14.66 1.79 -1.23
N TYR A 434 -15.76 2.27 -0.61
CA TYR A 434 -16.09 3.70 -0.57
C TYR A 434 -15.06 4.51 0.23
N THR A 435 -14.56 3.96 1.33
CA THR A 435 -13.53 4.62 2.15
C THR A 435 -12.24 4.83 1.36
N ILE A 436 -11.75 3.78 0.68
CA ILE A 436 -10.58 3.86 -0.20
C ILE A 436 -10.84 4.86 -1.34
N ARG A 437 -12.04 4.82 -1.95
CA ARG A 437 -12.43 5.76 -3.02
C ARG A 437 -12.35 7.22 -2.59
N LEU A 438 -12.92 7.56 -1.43
CA LEU A 438 -12.97 8.94 -0.95
C LEU A 438 -11.57 9.47 -0.61
N LEU A 439 -10.74 8.61 -0.02
CA LEU A 439 -9.37 8.93 0.38
C LEU A 439 -8.33 8.78 -0.74
N SER A 440 -8.75 8.33 -1.93
CA SER A 440 -7.87 8.17 -3.07
C SER A 440 -7.35 9.52 -3.58
N SER A 441 -6.03 9.57 -3.78
CA SER A 441 -5.29 10.65 -4.42
C SER A 441 -4.92 10.34 -5.89
N SER A 442 -5.58 9.35 -6.49
CA SER A 442 -5.34 8.93 -7.88
C SER A 442 -5.56 10.07 -8.87
N LYS A 443 -4.69 10.17 -9.88
CA LYS A 443 -4.87 11.08 -11.03
C LYS A 443 -6.06 10.71 -11.92
N LEU A 444 -6.55 9.46 -11.81
CA LEU A 444 -7.70 8.97 -12.58
C LEU A 444 -9.03 9.28 -11.89
N LYS A 445 -9.02 9.95 -10.73
CA LYS A 445 -10.24 10.34 -10.03
C LYS A 445 -11.17 11.14 -10.95
N GLY A 446 -12.43 10.71 -11.03
CA GLY A 446 -13.44 11.31 -11.91
C GLY A 446 -13.44 10.82 -13.36
N LYS A 447 -12.47 10.02 -13.78
CA LYS A 447 -12.42 9.45 -15.14
C LYS A 447 -13.51 8.40 -15.36
N ASN A 448 -14.10 8.37 -16.55
CA ASN A 448 -15.14 7.42 -16.94
C ASN A 448 -14.51 6.19 -17.61
N ILE A 449 -14.73 5.00 -17.06
CA ILE A 449 -14.10 3.76 -17.50
C ILE A 449 -15.16 2.71 -17.84
N LEU A 450 -15.13 2.23 -19.09
CA LEU A 450 -15.96 1.12 -19.56
C LEU A 450 -15.13 -0.16 -19.58
N ILE A 451 -15.63 -1.23 -18.95
CA ILE A 451 -14.92 -2.51 -18.87
C ILE A 451 -15.78 -3.58 -19.52
N LEU A 452 -15.26 -4.22 -20.56
CA LEU A 452 -15.83 -5.44 -21.11
C LEU A 452 -15.12 -6.62 -20.44
N THR A 453 -15.88 -7.55 -19.87
CA THR A 453 -15.33 -8.74 -19.20
C THR A 453 -16.30 -9.92 -19.23
N GLY A 454 -15.77 -11.13 -19.00
CA GLY A 454 -16.55 -12.36 -18.96
C GLY A 454 -16.44 -13.17 -20.26
N PRO A 455 -17.03 -14.38 -20.27
CA PRO A 455 -17.09 -15.23 -21.44
C PRO A 455 -18.14 -14.73 -22.46
N THR A 456 -18.25 -15.42 -23.58
CA THR A 456 -19.38 -15.34 -24.53
C THR A 456 -20.05 -16.70 -24.58
N ARG A 457 -21.36 -16.75 -24.79
CA ARG A 457 -22.11 -17.98 -25.00
C ARG A 457 -22.87 -17.94 -26.31
N TYR A 458 -22.78 -19.02 -27.07
CA TYR A 458 -23.64 -19.26 -28.22
C TYR A 458 -24.37 -20.58 -28.06
N ALA A 459 -25.70 -20.53 -28.12
CA ALA A 459 -26.53 -21.74 -28.15
C ALA A 459 -26.20 -22.59 -29.38
N ILE A 460 -26.03 -23.89 -29.17
CA ILE A 460 -25.97 -24.89 -30.24
C ILE A 460 -27.40 -25.40 -30.50
N ASP A 461 -28.09 -25.74 -29.42
CA ASP A 461 -29.48 -26.16 -29.40
C ASP A 461 -30.22 -25.51 -28.21
N ALA A 462 -31.47 -25.90 -27.94
CA ALA A 462 -32.26 -25.35 -26.83
C ALA A 462 -31.67 -25.59 -25.41
N VAL A 463 -30.68 -26.47 -25.27
CA VAL A 463 -30.17 -26.96 -23.98
C VAL A 463 -28.67 -26.70 -23.83
N ARG A 464 -27.91 -26.74 -24.93
CA ARG A 464 -26.44 -26.75 -24.96
C ARG A 464 -25.91 -25.49 -25.63
N TYR A 465 -24.75 -25.03 -25.17
CA TYR A 465 -24.08 -23.86 -25.73
C TYR A 465 -22.55 -24.08 -25.77
N ILE A 466 -21.89 -23.32 -26.65
CA ILE A 466 -20.43 -23.17 -26.69
C ILE A 466 -20.05 -21.98 -25.82
N VAL A 467 -19.06 -22.18 -24.95
CA VAL A 467 -18.51 -21.16 -24.05
C VAL A 467 -17.01 -21.37 -23.89
N ASN A 468 -16.27 -20.30 -23.69
CA ASN A 468 -14.89 -20.37 -23.25
C ASN A 468 -14.78 -20.46 -21.71
N ARG A 469 -13.64 -20.92 -21.19
CA ARG A 469 -13.44 -21.18 -19.74
C ARG A 469 -13.23 -19.92 -18.88
N ALA A 470 -13.55 -18.74 -19.39
CA ALA A 470 -13.31 -17.49 -18.68
C ALA A 470 -14.33 -17.28 -17.55
N SER A 471 -13.83 -16.95 -16.35
CA SER A 471 -14.67 -16.68 -15.16
C SER A 471 -15.18 -15.24 -15.09
N GLY A 472 -14.47 -14.30 -15.71
CA GLY A 472 -14.70 -12.85 -15.54
C GLY A 472 -14.04 -12.25 -14.29
N ARG A 473 -13.31 -13.05 -13.48
CA ARG A 473 -12.65 -12.61 -12.24
C ARG A 473 -11.68 -11.43 -12.42
N ILE A 474 -10.96 -11.36 -13.54
CA ILE A 474 -10.05 -10.23 -13.78
C ILE A 474 -10.83 -8.92 -13.94
N GLY A 475 -11.95 -8.92 -14.66
CA GLY A 475 -12.80 -7.74 -14.81
C GLY A 475 -13.44 -7.26 -13.50
N TYR A 476 -13.75 -8.18 -12.57
CA TYR A 476 -14.17 -7.80 -11.22
C TYR A 476 -13.08 -6.99 -10.51
N TRP A 477 -11.84 -7.45 -10.52
CA TRP A 477 -10.73 -6.74 -9.88
C TRP A 477 -10.40 -5.42 -10.59
N LEU A 478 -10.47 -5.37 -11.92
CA LEU A 478 -10.30 -4.14 -12.69
C LEU A 478 -11.38 -3.11 -12.35
N ALA A 479 -12.65 -3.52 -12.29
CA ALA A 479 -13.75 -2.62 -11.96
C ALA A 479 -13.67 -2.11 -10.53
N LYS A 480 -13.31 -3.01 -9.59
CA LYS A 480 -13.10 -2.66 -8.19
C LYS A 480 -11.93 -1.70 -8.01
N GLU A 481 -10.80 -1.93 -8.67
CA GLU A 481 -9.63 -1.05 -8.63
C GLU A 481 -9.96 0.34 -9.16
N ALA A 482 -10.60 0.42 -10.34
CA ALA A 482 -11.04 1.67 -10.94
C ALA A 482 -11.96 2.45 -9.99
N PHE A 483 -12.94 1.78 -9.39
CA PHE A 483 -13.87 2.40 -8.44
C PHE A 483 -13.13 2.95 -7.21
N GLN A 484 -12.22 2.16 -6.64
CA GLN A 484 -11.38 2.56 -5.50
C GLN A 484 -10.43 3.71 -5.82
N ARG A 485 -10.06 3.92 -7.09
CA ARG A 485 -9.28 5.09 -7.55
C ARG A 485 -10.13 6.34 -7.80
N GLY A 486 -11.43 6.30 -7.53
CA GLY A 486 -12.30 7.45 -7.77
C GLY A 486 -12.85 7.53 -9.20
N CYS A 487 -12.65 6.53 -10.05
CA CYS A 487 -13.19 6.51 -11.41
C CYS A 487 -14.70 6.20 -11.41
N ASN A 488 -15.43 6.67 -12.42
CA ASN A 488 -16.81 6.25 -12.67
C ASN A 488 -16.77 5.02 -13.57
N VAL A 489 -17.21 3.87 -13.05
CA VAL A 489 -17.01 2.58 -13.71
C VAL A 489 -18.33 2.04 -14.21
N LYS A 490 -18.34 1.50 -15.43
CA LYS A 490 -19.43 0.67 -15.94
C LYS A 490 -18.88 -0.60 -16.56
N VAL A 491 -19.58 -1.71 -16.36
CA VAL A 491 -19.14 -3.01 -16.84
C VAL A 491 -20.15 -3.56 -17.84
N ILE A 492 -19.67 -4.05 -18.98
CA ILE A 492 -20.41 -4.93 -19.88
C ILE A 492 -19.92 -6.35 -19.60
N TYR A 493 -20.82 -7.17 -19.08
CA TYR A 493 -20.49 -8.46 -18.49
C TYR A 493 -21.18 -9.62 -19.20
N GLY A 494 -20.36 -10.52 -19.72
CA GLY A 494 -20.82 -11.81 -20.23
C GLY A 494 -21.22 -12.79 -19.11
N PRO A 495 -21.68 -13.99 -19.46
CA PRO A 495 -22.25 -14.96 -18.52
C PRO A 495 -21.16 -15.74 -17.75
N GLY A 496 -20.37 -15.02 -16.94
CA GLY A 496 -19.36 -15.58 -16.05
C GLY A 496 -19.92 -16.01 -14.69
N ASN A 497 -19.04 -16.22 -13.71
CA ASN A 497 -19.39 -16.73 -12.38
C ASN A 497 -19.01 -15.78 -11.23
N VAL A 498 -18.96 -14.48 -11.50
CA VAL A 498 -18.59 -13.46 -10.51
C VAL A 498 -19.74 -12.47 -10.36
N GLU A 499 -20.02 -12.11 -9.11
CA GLU A 499 -20.98 -11.08 -8.78
C GLU A 499 -20.25 -9.75 -8.58
N PHE A 500 -20.66 -8.72 -9.33
CA PHE A 500 -20.15 -7.37 -9.14
C PHE A 500 -20.87 -6.69 -7.98
N PRO A 501 -20.18 -5.83 -7.21
CA PRO A 501 -20.84 -5.01 -6.20
C PRO A 501 -21.91 -4.12 -6.84
N HIS A 502 -23.03 -3.91 -6.15
CA HIS A 502 -24.18 -3.17 -6.71
C HIS A 502 -23.84 -1.72 -7.10
N TYR A 503 -22.85 -1.11 -6.44
CA TYR A 503 -22.35 0.23 -6.73
C TYR A 503 -21.50 0.30 -8.01
N ILE A 504 -21.21 -0.84 -8.66
CA ILE A 504 -20.61 -0.93 -10.00
C ILE A 504 -21.72 -1.36 -10.96
N PRO A 505 -22.27 -0.44 -11.77
CA PRO A 505 -23.31 -0.76 -12.74
C PRO A 505 -22.84 -1.78 -13.79
N VAL A 506 -23.68 -2.78 -14.05
CA VAL A 506 -23.40 -3.87 -15.00
C VAL A 506 -24.50 -3.98 -16.05
N ILE A 507 -24.11 -4.05 -17.33
CA ILE A 507 -24.95 -4.49 -18.44
C ILE A 507 -24.63 -5.96 -18.71
N LYS A 508 -25.62 -6.84 -18.56
CA LYS A 508 -25.45 -8.26 -18.90
C LYS A 508 -25.64 -8.48 -20.39
N VAL A 509 -24.75 -9.26 -20.99
CA VAL A 509 -24.75 -9.65 -22.40
C VAL A 509 -24.43 -11.13 -22.53
N GLU A 510 -24.73 -11.75 -23.68
CA GLU A 510 -24.43 -13.18 -23.89
C GLU A 510 -23.54 -13.42 -25.10
N THR A 511 -23.85 -12.80 -26.24
CA THR A 511 -23.19 -13.04 -27.52
C THR A 511 -22.19 -11.93 -27.89
N THR A 512 -21.34 -12.17 -28.90
CA THR A 512 -20.40 -11.15 -29.40
C THR A 512 -21.14 -9.93 -29.94
N GLU A 513 -22.27 -10.16 -30.60
CA GLU A 513 -23.15 -9.12 -31.13
C GLU A 513 -23.76 -8.28 -30.00
N ASP A 514 -24.14 -8.89 -28.88
CA ASP A 514 -24.61 -8.17 -27.70
C ASP A 514 -23.50 -7.29 -27.10
N TYR A 515 -22.28 -7.82 -26.98
CA TYR A 515 -21.12 -7.04 -26.54
C TYR A 515 -20.91 -5.83 -27.44
N LEU A 516 -20.90 -6.03 -28.77
CA LEU A 516 -20.70 -4.94 -29.71
C LEU A 516 -21.81 -3.89 -29.55
N LYS A 517 -23.07 -4.31 -29.61
CA LYS A 517 -24.23 -3.42 -29.52
C LYS A 517 -24.25 -2.63 -28.22
N ALA A 518 -24.04 -3.30 -27.09
CA ALA A 518 -23.99 -2.63 -25.78
C ALA A 518 -22.82 -1.64 -25.70
N THR A 519 -21.66 -2.00 -26.24
CA THR A 519 -20.48 -1.13 -26.20
C THR A 519 -20.67 0.11 -27.05
N LEU A 520 -21.12 -0.04 -28.30
CA LEU A 520 -21.37 1.11 -29.18
C LEU A 520 -22.46 2.02 -28.60
N ASN A 521 -23.56 1.46 -28.09
CA ASN A 521 -24.61 2.24 -27.46
C ASN A 521 -24.09 3.06 -26.25
N GLU A 522 -23.27 2.46 -25.39
CA GLU A 522 -22.69 3.18 -24.26
C GLU A 522 -21.75 4.31 -24.71
N LEU A 523 -20.88 4.04 -25.68
CA LEU A 523 -19.92 5.01 -26.19
C LEU A 523 -20.57 6.15 -26.98
N MET A 524 -21.75 5.92 -27.59
CA MET A 524 -22.54 6.98 -28.23
C MET A 524 -23.28 7.86 -27.22
N CYS A 525 -23.76 7.27 -26.11
CA CYS A 525 -24.59 7.98 -25.13
C CYS A 525 -23.78 8.71 -24.05
N LYS A 526 -22.52 8.33 -23.80
CA LYS A 526 -21.70 8.87 -22.72
C LYS A 526 -20.23 8.98 -23.12
N ILE A 527 -19.54 9.96 -22.55
CA ILE A 527 -18.11 10.14 -22.73
C ILE A 527 -17.35 9.19 -21.81
N TYR A 528 -16.49 8.36 -22.39
CA TYR A 528 -15.57 7.49 -21.67
C TYR A 528 -14.12 7.90 -21.96
N ASP A 529 -13.30 7.95 -20.91
CA ASP A 529 -11.86 8.24 -21.04
C ASP A 529 -11.08 6.98 -21.44
N TYR A 530 -11.52 5.80 -20.97
CA TYR A 530 -10.87 4.52 -21.22
C TYR A 530 -11.88 3.40 -21.47
N VAL A 531 -11.54 2.47 -22.38
CA VAL A 531 -12.25 1.20 -22.57
C VAL A 531 -11.29 0.04 -22.37
N ILE A 532 -11.63 -0.85 -21.44
CA ILE A 532 -10.82 -2.03 -21.11
C ILE A 532 -11.46 -3.29 -21.70
N PHE A 533 -10.78 -3.92 -22.64
CA PHE A 533 -11.19 -5.15 -23.31
C PHE A 533 -10.56 -6.36 -22.62
N SER A 534 -11.18 -6.79 -21.52
CA SER A 534 -10.79 -8.00 -20.78
C SER A 534 -11.76 -9.18 -21.00
N ALA A 535 -12.81 -8.98 -21.80
CA ALA A 535 -13.76 -10.01 -22.19
C ALA A 535 -13.07 -11.06 -23.05
N ALA A 536 -13.36 -12.31 -22.76
CA ALA A 536 -12.85 -13.42 -23.52
C ALA A 536 -13.94 -13.81 -24.53
N ILE A 537 -13.89 -13.12 -25.67
CA ILE A 537 -14.85 -13.24 -26.77
C ILE A 537 -14.49 -14.46 -27.62
N LEU A 538 -15.48 -15.31 -27.94
CA LEU A 538 -15.30 -16.46 -28.80
C LEU A 538 -14.94 -16.03 -30.23
N ASP A 539 -13.91 -16.65 -30.81
CA ASP A 539 -13.48 -16.38 -32.19
C ASP A 539 -14.41 -16.98 -33.25
N TYR A 540 -15.21 -17.98 -32.85
CA TYR A 540 -16.15 -18.67 -33.72
C TYR A 540 -17.50 -18.87 -33.02
N LYS A 541 -18.58 -18.90 -33.80
CA LYS A 541 -19.94 -19.17 -33.36
C LYS A 541 -20.59 -20.25 -34.23
N PRO A 542 -21.63 -20.96 -33.75
CA PRO A 542 -22.46 -21.82 -34.58
C PRO A 542 -23.03 -21.06 -35.77
N ASP A 543 -22.96 -21.66 -36.96
CA ASP A 543 -23.53 -21.12 -38.19
C ASP A 543 -25.07 -21.06 -38.12
N LYS A 544 -25.68 -22.04 -37.45
CA LYS A 544 -27.12 -22.15 -37.21
C LYS A 544 -27.39 -22.54 -35.77
N ILE A 545 -28.41 -21.93 -35.18
CA ILE A 545 -28.91 -22.26 -33.84
C ILE A 545 -30.14 -23.15 -34.01
N ILE A 546 -30.13 -24.34 -33.42
CA ILE A 546 -31.26 -25.26 -33.45
C ILE A 546 -32.22 -24.90 -32.31
N LYS A 547 -33.49 -24.64 -32.62
CA LYS A 547 -34.46 -24.18 -31.59
C LYS A 547 -34.95 -25.29 -30.66
N GLU A 548 -34.76 -26.55 -31.03
CA GLU A 548 -35.18 -27.72 -30.27
C GLU A 548 -33.98 -28.48 -29.72
N LYS A 549 -34.18 -29.30 -28.67
CA LYS A 549 -33.14 -30.18 -28.14
C LYS A 549 -32.80 -31.24 -29.18
N VAL A 550 -31.53 -31.31 -29.60
CA VAL A 550 -31.08 -32.39 -30.48
C VAL A 550 -31.15 -33.71 -29.72
N LYS A 551 -31.91 -34.68 -30.29
CA LYS A 551 -32.16 -36.00 -29.69
C LYS A 551 -30.85 -36.76 -29.44
N SER A 552 -30.79 -37.50 -28.33
CA SER A 552 -29.73 -38.47 -28.07
C SER A 552 -29.87 -39.69 -28.99
N GLY A 553 -28.75 -40.34 -29.34
CA GLY A 553 -28.75 -41.57 -30.14
C GLY A 553 -28.28 -41.43 -31.59
N MET A 554 -27.85 -40.24 -32.01
CA MET A 554 -27.14 -40.07 -33.29
C MET A 554 -25.73 -40.65 -33.19
N SER A 555 -25.27 -41.31 -34.25
CA SER A 555 -23.89 -41.83 -34.36
C SER A 555 -22.85 -40.71 -34.41
N GLU A 556 -23.23 -39.57 -34.99
CA GLU A 556 -22.40 -38.37 -35.07
C GLU A 556 -23.27 -37.11 -35.06
N TRP A 557 -22.76 -36.01 -34.47
CA TRP A 557 -23.40 -34.70 -34.55
C TRP A 557 -22.37 -33.64 -34.95
N ILE A 558 -22.50 -33.13 -36.17
CA ILE A 558 -21.59 -32.13 -36.75
C ILE A 558 -22.12 -30.73 -36.48
N ILE A 559 -21.29 -29.88 -35.86
CA ILE A 559 -21.58 -28.46 -35.61
C ILE A 559 -20.64 -27.61 -36.46
N ARG A 560 -21.20 -26.92 -37.47
CA ARG A 560 -20.44 -25.98 -38.29
C ARG A 560 -20.26 -24.65 -37.54
N LEU A 561 -19.00 -24.20 -37.44
CA LEU A 561 -18.64 -22.93 -36.81
C LEU A 561 -18.19 -21.91 -37.86
N VAL A 562 -18.57 -20.65 -37.68
CA VAL A 562 -18.18 -19.51 -38.51
C VAL A 562 -17.49 -18.43 -37.66
N PRO A 563 -16.54 -17.66 -38.21
CA PRO A 563 -15.85 -16.61 -37.46
C PRO A 563 -16.80 -15.56 -36.88
N THR A 564 -16.43 -14.99 -35.74
CA THR A 564 -17.13 -13.85 -35.14
C THR A 564 -16.46 -12.53 -35.54
N ILE A 565 -17.22 -11.43 -35.41
CA ILE A 565 -16.70 -10.07 -35.50
C ILE A 565 -15.72 -9.76 -34.35
N LYS A 566 -14.73 -8.91 -34.61
CA LYS A 566 -13.75 -8.49 -33.60
C LYS A 566 -14.21 -7.19 -32.94
N VAL A 567 -14.94 -7.28 -31.82
CA VAL A 567 -15.52 -6.12 -31.11
C VAL A 567 -14.53 -4.97 -30.89
N ILE A 568 -13.29 -5.28 -30.50
CA ILE A 568 -12.24 -4.25 -30.31
C ILE A 568 -11.91 -3.48 -31.59
N LYS A 569 -11.92 -4.14 -32.76
CA LYS A 569 -11.64 -3.50 -34.06
C LYS A 569 -12.83 -2.63 -34.49
N GLU A 570 -14.05 -3.13 -34.31
CA GLU A 570 -15.27 -2.36 -34.58
C GLU A 570 -15.34 -1.09 -33.71
N VAL A 571 -15.03 -1.20 -32.41
CA VAL A 571 -14.98 -0.04 -31.51
C VAL A 571 -13.88 0.94 -31.89
N ARG A 572 -12.67 0.47 -32.25
CA ARG A 572 -11.61 1.36 -32.74
C ARG A 572 -12.03 2.08 -34.02
N SER A 573 -12.67 1.37 -34.96
CA SER A 573 -13.16 1.96 -36.21
C SER A 573 -14.18 3.06 -35.95
N ALA A 574 -15.16 2.80 -35.08
CA ALA A 574 -16.20 3.77 -34.72
C ALA A 574 -15.67 4.93 -33.85
N PHE A 575 -14.66 4.68 -32.99
CA PHE A 575 -14.08 5.65 -32.08
C PHE A 575 -12.53 5.71 -32.20
N PRO A 576 -11.99 6.35 -33.27
CA PRO A 576 -10.56 6.31 -33.59
C PRO A 576 -9.62 6.85 -32.52
N LYS A 577 -10.11 7.74 -31.63
CA LYS A 577 -9.32 8.38 -30.55
C LYS A 577 -9.50 7.74 -29.17
N MET A 578 -10.26 6.65 -29.05
CA MET A 578 -10.53 6.02 -27.75
C MET A 578 -9.24 5.47 -27.10
N ASN A 579 -9.03 5.68 -25.81
CA ASN A 579 -7.92 5.03 -25.10
C ASN A 579 -8.30 3.58 -24.79
N ILE A 580 -7.69 2.65 -25.52
CA ILE A 580 -7.99 1.22 -25.41
C ILE A 580 -6.93 0.53 -24.55
N VAL A 581 -7.39 -0.25 -23.59
CA VAL A 581 -6.58 -1.22 -22.85
C VAL A 581 -7.00 -2.62 -23.29
N ALA A 582 -6.12 -3.37 -23.94
CA ALA A 582 -6.45 -4.66 -24.53
C ALA A 582 -5.82 -5.83 -23.76
N PHE A 583 -6.51 -6.97 -23.73
CA PHE A 583 -5.94 -8.23 -23.25
C PHE A 583 -5.63 -9.16 -24.43
N LYS A 584 -4.45 -9.78 -24.38
CA LYS A 584 -4.02 -10.83 -25.30
C LYS A 584 -3.74 -12.08 -24.48
N LEU A 585 -4.42 -13.18 -24.82
CA LEU A 585 -4.24 -14.48 -24.17
C LEU A 585 -3.71 -15.46 -25.20
N GLU A 586 -2.65 -16.19 -24.84
CA GLU A 586 -2.01 -17.22 -25.65
C GLU A 586 -1.86 -18.52 -24.83
N TYR A 587 -1.53 -19.63 -25.50
CA TYR A 587 -1.33 -20.92 -24.89
C TYR A 587 0.07 -21.45 -25.18
N ASN A 588 0.86 -21.66 -24.12
CA ASN A 588 2.16 -22.32 -24.14
C ASN A 588 3.13 -21.74 -25.19
N VAL A 589 3.32 -20.42 -25.16
CA VAL A 589 4.20 -19.70 -26.09
C VAL A 589 5.42 -19.13 -25.37
N SER A 590 6.52 -18.95 -26.11
CA SER A 590 7.70 -18.26 -25.57
C SER A 590 7.39 -16.79 -25.29
N ARG A 591 8.24 -16.17 -24.47
CA ARG A 591 8.15 -14.76 -24.11
C ARG A 591 8.20 -13.85 -25.34
N GLU A 592 9.09 -14.16 -26.29
CA GLU A 592 9.34 -13.37 -27.50
C GLU A 592 8.11 -13.37 -28.40
N VAL A 593 7.50 -14.55 -28.60
CA VAL A 593 6.26 -14.70 -29.38
C VAL A 593 5.10 -13.97 -28.72
N LEU A 594 4.99 -14.04 -27.38
CA LEU A 594 3.95 -13.34 -26.64
C LEU A 594 4.07 -11.81 -26.81
N LEU A 595 5.30 -11.28 -26.71
CA LEU A 595 5.61 -9.87 -26.94
C LEU A 595 5.32 -9.42 -28.36
N GLU A 596 5.73 -10.20 -29.36
CA GLU A 596 5.46 -9.92 -30.77
C GLU A 596 3.95 -9.82 -31.05
N ARG A 597 3.17 -10.81 -30.58
CA ARG A 597 1.71 -10.82 -30.75
C ARG A 597 1.03 -9.69 -29.99
N ALA A 598 1.57 -9.29 -28.84
CA ALA A 598 1.09 -8.16 -28.08
C ALA A 598 1.30 -6.84 -28.82
N ARG A 599 2.50 -6.61 -29.37
CA ARG A 599 2.82 -5.43 -30.20
C ARG A 599 1.95 -5.37 -31.44
N LYS A 600 1.79 -6.49 -32.13
CA LYS A 600 0.87 -6.57 -33.28
C LYS A 600 -0.56 -6.16 -32.92
N LEU A 601 -1.09 -6.64 -31.79
CA LEU A 601 -2.42 -6.23 -31.32
C LEU A 601 -2.45 -4.74 -30.97
N MET A 602 -1.40 -4.22 -30.34
CA MET A 602 -1.26 -2.80 -30.00
C MET A 602 -1.35 -1.94 -31.26
N ASP A 603 -0.62 -2.28 -32.31
CA ASP A 603 -0.62 -1.55 -33.59
C ASP A 603 -1.97 -1.68 -34.31
N ASP A 604 -2.51 -2.90 -34.42
CA ASP A 604 -3.79 -3.21 -35.07
C ASP A 604 -4.97 -2.37 -34.53
N VAL A 605 -4.97 -2.08 -33.23
CA VAL A 605 -6.07 -1.38 -32.55
C VAL A 605 -5.63 -0.07 -31.91
N ASN A 606 -4.43 0.43 -32.24
CA ASN A 606 -3.79 1.60 -31.62
C ASN A 606 -4.02 1.63 -30.09
N ALA A 607 -3.73 0.53 -29.41
CA ALA A 607 -3.99 0.40 -27.97
C ALA A 607 -2.99 1.23 -27.17
N MET A 608 -3.48 1.82 -26.08
CA MET A 608 -2.62 2.54 -25.13
C MET A 608 -1.80 1.56 -24.28
N VAL A 609 -2.41 0.45 -23.89
CA VAL A 609 -1.78 -0.63 -23.11
C VAL A 609 -2.29 -1.98 -23.61
N VAL A 610 -1.41 -2.96 -23.73
CA VAL A 610 -1.77 -4.37 -23.96
C VAL A 610 -1.22 -5.25 -22.84
N ILE A 611 -2.10 -6.07 -22.27
CA ILE A 611 -1.76 -7.06 -21.25
C ILE A 611 -1.73 -8.42 -21.91
N ALA A 612 -0.53 -8.96 -22.12
CA ALA A 612 -0.29 -10.24 -22.78
C ALA A 612 -0.02 -11.33 -21.75
N ASN A 613 -0.71 -12.46 -21.85
CA ASN A 613 -0.66 -13.52 -20.85
C ASN A 613 -0.62 -14.90 -21.51
N ASP A 614 0.03 -15.85 -20.85
CA ASP A 614 -0.05 -17.27 -21.19
C ASP A 614 -0.97 -17.97 -20.18
N ILE A 615 -2.02 -18.64 -20.68
CA ILE A 615 -3.00 -19.32 -19.83
C ILE A 615 -2.37 -20.41 -18.93
N THR A 616 -1.25 -21.02 -19.33
CA THR A 616 -0.53 -22.03 -18.52
C THR A 616 0.06 -21.44 -17.23
N LYS A 617 0.25 -20.12 -17.19
CA LYS A 617 0.80 -19.36 -16.06
C LYS A 617 -0.28 -18.68 -15.21
N ILE A 618 -1.56 -18.96 -15.47
CA ILE A 618 -2.69 -18.43 -14.71
C ILE A 618 -3.29 -19.56 -13.88
N ARG A 619 -3.30 -19.41 -12.55
CA ARG A 619 -3.81 -20.44 -11.62
C ARG A 619 -4.67 -19.80 -10.53
N GLY A 620 -5.99 -20.03 -10.60
CA GLY A 620 -6.93 -19.46 -9.64
C GLY A 620 -6.87 -17.93 -9.62
N ASN A 621 -6.33 -17.37 -8.54
CA ASN A 621 -6.10 -15.93 -8.38
C ASN A 621 -4.70 -15.47 -8.79
N TYR A 622 -3.73 -16.39 -8.92
CA TYR A 622 -2.39 -16.08 -9.42
C TYR A 622 -2.40 -15.86 -10.93
N HIS A 623 -1.65 -14.87 -11.39
CA HIS A 623 -1.65 -14.39 -12.76
C HIS A 623 -0.25 -13.85 -13.11
N GLU A 624 0.32 -14.34 -14.20
CA GLU A 624 1.53 -13.76 -14.81
C GLU A 624 1.19 -13.06 -16.13
N ALA A 625 1.75 -11.87 -16.32
CA ALA A 625 1.45 -11.02 -17.47
C ALA A 625 2.71 -10.27 -17.93
N ILE A 626 2.74 -9.94 -19.21
CA ILE A 626 3.63 -8.92 -19.78
C ILE A 626 2.73 -7.76 -20.19
N ILE A 627 2.97 -6.59 -19.61
CA ILE A 627 2.22 -5.37 -19.89
C ILE A 627 3.10 -4.49 -20.77
N ILE A 628 2.59 -4.13 -21.94
CA ILE A 628 3.26 -3.20 -22.85
C ILE A 628 2.44 -1.92 -22.97
N ASP A 629 3.11 -0.77 -22.99
CA ASP A 629 2.49 0.53 -23.22
C ASP A 629 2.92 1.16 -24.55
N ASN A 630 2.12 2.11 -25.04
CA ASN A 630 2.35 2.80 -26.31
C ASN A 630 3.54 3.77 -26.30
N ARG A 631 4.25 3.91 -25.17
CA ARG A 631 5.53 4.65 -25.07
C ARG A 631 6.73 3.70 -25.11
N GLY A 632 6.51 2.41 -25.39
CA GLY A 632 7.54 1.39 -25.50
C GLY A 632 7.92 0.73 -24.16
N GLY A 633 7.23 1.07 -23.05
CA GLY A 633 7.44 0.45 -21.75
C GLY A 633 7.00 -1.02 -21.76
N VAL A 634 7.83 -1.88 -21.17
CA VAL A 634 7.54 -3.32 -20.99
C VAL A 634 7.68 -3.66 -19.51
N HIS A 635 6.62 -4.18 -18.91
CA HIS A 635 6.55 -4.50 -17.48
C HIS A 635 6.14 -5.96 -17.31
N GLU A 636 7.00 -6.75 -16.65
CA GLU A 636 6.65 -8.12 -16.28
C GLU A 636 5.96 -8.12 -14.92
N PHE A 637 4.85 -8.84 -14.84
CA PHE A 637 4.04 -8.94 -13.64
C PHE A 637 3.88 -10.40 -13.21
N LYS A 638 4.04 -10.63 -11.90
CA LYS A 638 3.73 -11.91 -11.24
C LYS A 638 3.07 -11.63 -9.91
N GLY A 639 1.86 -12.13 -9.71
CA GLY A 639 1.10 -11.90 -8.49
C GLY A 639 -0.36 -12.30 -8.63
N THR A 640 -1.22 -11.69 -7.83
CA THR A 640 -2.66 -11.92 -7.88
C THR A 640 -3.35 -11.07 -8.95
N LYS A 641 -4.58 -11.44 -9.34
CA LYS A 641 -5.43 -10.63 -10.24
C LYS A 641 -5.75 -9.24 -9.68
N ALA A 642 -5.81 -9.10 -8.35
CA ALA A 642 -6.01 -7.82 -7.69
C ALA A 642 -4.78 -6.92 -7.87
N GLU A 643 -3.58 -7.46 -7.61
CA GLU A 643 -2.31 -6.76 -7.83
C GLU A 643 -2.07 -6.44 -9.31
N LEU A 644 -2.42 -7.34 -10.23
CA LEU A 644 -2.35 -7.07 -11.67
C LEU A 644 -3.22 -5.87 -12.04
N SER A 645 -4.45 -5.83 -11.51
CA SER A 645 -5.35 -4.70 -11.74
C SER A 645 -4.75 -3.40 -11.22
N MET A 646 -4.20 -3.41 -10.00
CA MET A 646 -3.48 -2.26 -9.44
C MET A 646 -2.34 -1.80 -10.36
N THR A 647 -1.47 -2.71 -10.82
CA THR A 647 -0.36 -2.40 -11.73
C THR A 647 -0.83 -1.82 -13.07
N ILE A 648 -1.91 -2.35 -13.64
CA ILE A 648 -2.49 -1.79 -14.87
C ILE A 648 -2.91 -0.34 -14.65
N PHE A 649 -3.59 -0.04 -13.54
CA PHE A 649 -4.03 1.33 -13.24
C PHE A 649 -2.87 2.26 -12.87
N ASP A 650 -1.79 1.76 -12.24
CA ASP A 650 -0.56 2.55 -12.02
C ASP A 650 0.10 2.97 -13.33
N ILE A 651 0.12 2.06 -14.32
CA ILE A 651 0.61 2.37 -15.66
C ILE A 651 -0.29 3.41 -16.34
N LEU A 652 -1.61 3.28 -16.24
CA LEU A 652 -2.54 4.26 -16.78
C LEU A 652 -2.35 5.65 -16.17
N GLU A 653 -2.13 5.75 -14.86
CA GLU A 653 -1.84 7.03 -14.17
C GLU A 653 -0.53 7.69 -14.60
N ARG A 654 0.47 6.90 -14.98
CA ARG A 654 1.73 7.44 -15.51
C ARG A 654 1.57 7.99 -16.92
N LEU A 655 0.64 7.42 -17.68
CA LEU A 655 0.41 7.77 -19.08
C LEU A 655 -0.64 8.89 -19.24
N SER A 656 -1.57 9.04 -18.29
CA SER A 656 -2.48 10.18 -18.16
C SER A 656 -1.73 11.44 -17.73
#